data_AF-A0A7C3MSN9-F1
#
_entry.id   AF-A0A7C3MSN9-F1
#
_cell.length_a   1.000
_cell.length_b   1.000
_cell.length_c   1.000
_cell.angle_alpha   90.00
_cell.angle_beta   90.00
_cell.angle_gamma   90.00
#
_symmetry.space_group_name_H-M   'P 1'
#
loop_
_entity.id
_entity.type
_entity.pdbx_description
1 polymer ?
#
loop_
_entity_poly.entity_id
_entity_poly.type
_entity_poly.pdbx_seq_one_letter_code
_entity_poly.pdbx_strand_id
1 'polypeptide(L)'
;MEKRRKIILFLVLLTFLFSGLSGCIGCIDISSPNVIITSPADASAVSGIVTVKAEANDDVSVAKVEFYIDGNKVGESNNSPYTYEWDTSNLQYGTSHCIQAKAYDSTGKFAESPIVRVTVVDAQAPTVTITNPQNGSTVSGTVTIQAEATDRGIKGKAPSGIQKVEFYIDGTLVGADTTSPYTYSWNTDSLQYGSTHTIQAKAYDNTGRVGVSPEVTVVVGDVDAPIVNITNPQNGSTVSGTVTIQAEATDRGIKGKAPSGIQKVEFYIDGTLVGADTTSPYSYSWNTDSLQYGSTHTIQAKAYDNAGRSGISPEITVVIGDEDAPIVTIINPSDGSTVSGTVTIQAEATDRGIKGKAPSGIQKVEFYIDGTLVGADTTSPYTYSWNTDSLQYGSTHTIQAKAYDNAGRSGISPEITVVIGDEDAPIVNITNPQNGSTVSGTVTIQAEATDRSIKGKAPSGIQKVEFYIDGTLVGADTTSPYTYSWNTDSLQYGSTHTIQAKAYDNTGRVGVSPEVTVTIGDTVAPTITITNPQDGGTVFGTVVISASAQDRGIKGKAPSGIQKVEFYVDGDKIGEDNSSPYTYSWDTDSLQYGSIHLIQAKAYDNAGNVGESSVIRVTIGDGQAPTVTITKPSDGETVSGTVTIQAEATDRGIKGKAPSGIQKVEFYIDGALVGADTTSPYTYSWNTDSLQYGSTHTIQAKAYDNTGRSGESSIVTVIIGDVLPPAVTITNPQDGAIVPGSAIITIEAEVQDRGKKKTKASNDIAKIEFYLDGNTLLGVATSSPYQCTWDTSGLKHNTTHTITAKAYDRAGNTSETSIKVSINVEWTILMYLDGHNDLYQALTNELNLLNNVTSTAGINVVILAGLSQTNPLTSLYYFHNGTLQELNSYYCNFGNPSYLQEFLSYGIQNYPAKKYMVVIKNHGSGWKTRAKKNISRDIAYDEIYGDSLTIPELRSALYYTKILLGKKIDLLYLDACLMGTIEVDYEIKDMANYLVSSEAIGWSGNTRWDILFNQLVTDPTISADSLGILTAQTYFDSYIEPRTIAVKNLSKIEDIVKDIYNFAHYLRPYVSSHKTTIMNLRNQTQSFAPYLGGPNEYIDLYQFAELIRINSGMTNINLLNSIIKLEQDIESSLLYENNSGYLPGTVNGYSIWFPEDINTYNLGKTKYEQLLFTIVPLGKEWEIFLEEILTP
;
A
#
# COMPACT_ATOMS: atom_id res chain seq x y z
N MET A 1 -55.47 50.34 -69.27
CA MET A 1 -55.38 51.79 -69.57
C MET A 1 -54.88 52.48 -68.30
N GLU A 2 -53.71 53.12 -68.35
CA GLU A 2 -53.52 54.59 -68.48
C GLU A 2 -53.61 55.33 -67.12
N LYS A 3 -52.64 56.14 -66.70
CA LYS A 3 -52.29 57.49 -67.20
C LYS A 3 -53.48 58.47 -67.25
N ARG A 4 -53.56 59.36 -66.24
CA ARG A 4 -54.04 60.77 -66.29
C ARG A 4 -55.51 60.99 -66.76
N ARG A 5 -56.33 61.80 -66.08
CA ARG A 5 -56.19 63.27 -66.03
C ARG A 5 -57.16 63.94 -65.01
N LYS A 6 -57.08 65.27 -64.90
CA LYS A 6 -57.92 66.17 -64.06
C LYS A 6 -58.91 67.00 -64.94
N ILE A 7 -59.81 67.75 -64.28
CA ILE A 7 -60.45 69.05 -64.68
C ILE A 7 -61.66 69.01 -65.65
N ILE A 8 -62.69 69.92 -65.64
CA ILE A 8 -63.42 70.72 -64.60
C ILE A 8 -64.57 71.58 -65.26
N LEU A 9 -65.66 71.98 -64.54
CA LEU A 9 -66.72 73.01 -64.93
C LEU A 9 -67.62 72.65 -66.18
N PHE A 10 -68.77 73.27 -66.60
CA PHE A 10 -69.85 74.24 -66.18
C PHE A 10 -70.95 74.26 -67.31
N LEU A 11 -72.17 74.87 -67.33
CA LEU A 11 -73.20 75.48 -66.42
C LEU A 11 -74.50 75.77 -67.30
N VAL A 12 -75.37 76.76 -66.94
CA VAL A 12 -76.43 77.48 -67.76
C VAL A 12 -77.84 76.80 -67.90
N LEU A 13 -79.01 77.48 -67.99
CA LEU A 13 -79.59 78.71 -67.37
C LEU A 13 -81.11 78.93 -67.77
N LEU A 14 -81.98 79.35 -66.83
CA LEU A 14 -83.27 80.12 -66.92
C LEU A 14 -84.46 79.75 -67.86
N THR A 15 -85.65 80.31 -67.50
CA THR A 15 -86.92 80.35 -68.28
C THR A 15 -87.61 81.74 -68.20
N PHE A 16 -88.79 81.93 -68.83
CA PHE A 16 -89.28 83.23 -69.38
C PHE A 16 -90.58 83.82 -68.78
N LEU A 17 -90.93 85.05 -69.21
CA LEU A 17 -92.11 85.86 -68.83
C LEU A 17 -93.39 85.61 -69.67
N PHE A 18 -94.52 86.19 -69.24
CA PHE A 18 -95.83 86.22 -69.93
C PHE A 18 -96.44 87.64 -69.98
N SER A 19 -97.38 87.88 -70.91
CA SER A 19 -98.21 89.09 -71.04
C SER A 19 -99.71 88.73 -71.08
N GLY A 20 -100.62 89.69 -70.83
CA GLY A 20 -101.99 89.36 -70.37
C GLY A 20 -103.19 89.61 -71.32
N LEU A 21 -104.36 89.21 -70.80
CA LEU A 21 -105.76 89.51 -71.21
C LEU A 21 -106.45 88.67 -72.32
N SER A 22 -107.12 87.60 -71.86
CA SER A 22 -108.54 87.26 -72.12
C SER A 22 -109.05 86.92 -73.54
N GLY A 23 -109.42 85.64 -73.74
CA GLY A 23 -110.81 85.33 -74.13
C GLY A 23 -111.10 84.23 -75.18
N CYS A 24 -111.74 83.14 -74.70
CA CYS A 24 -112.66 82.23 -75.43
C CYS A 24 -112.12 81.03 -76.24
N ILE A 25 -112.98 79.98 -76.29
CA ILE A 25 -112.92 78.71 -77.04
C ILE A 25 -111.85 77.70 -76.53
N GLY A 26 -112.19 76.39 -76.55
CA GLY A 26 -111.44 75.32 -75.87
C GLY A 26 -111.04 74.13 -76.76
N CYS A 27 -110.52 73.07 -76.13
CA CYS A 27 -109.99 71.86 -76.77
C CYS A 27 -110.39 70.58 -76.00
N ILE A 28 -110.16 69.40 -76.59
CA ILE A 28 -110.31 68.07 -75.98
C ILE A 28 -108.93 67.40 -76.00
N ASP A 29 -108.55 66.76 -74.89
CA ASP A 29 -107.32 65.98 -74.78
C ASP A 29 -107.38 64.66 -75.58
N ILE A 30 -106.30 64.36 -76.30
CA ILE A 30 -106.11 63.16 -77.14
C ILE A 30 -104.73 62.50 -76.96
N SER A 31 -103.92 62.97 -76.00
CA SER A 31 -102.56 62.47 -75.71
C SER A 31 -102.60 61.14 -74.96
N SER A 32 -101.50 60.39 -74.89
CA SER A 32 -101.32 59.30 -73.91
C SER A 32 -100.12 59.64 -73.02
N PRO A 33 -100.10 59.21 -71.76
CA PRO A 33 -98.96 59.43 -70.87
C PRO A 33 -97.74 58.63 -71.35
N ASN A 34 -96.56 58.96 -70.83
CA ASN A 34 -95.31 58.24 -71.02
C ASN A 34 -94.84 57.63 -69.68
N VAL A 35 -94.13 56.49 -69.70
CA VAL A 35 -93.58 55.84 -68.50
C VAL A 35 -92.30 55.05 -68.78
N ILE A 36 -91.33 55.15 -67.88
CA ILE A 36 -90.10 54.35 -67.87
C ILE A 36 -89.80 53.82 -66.46
N ILE A 37 -89.14 52.67 -66.37
CA ILE A 37 -88.54 52.18 -65.11
C ILE A 37 -87.11 52.72 -65.00
N THR A 38 -86.78 53.30 -63.84
CA THR A 38 -85.45 53.87 -63.55
C THR A 38 -84.68 53.10 -62.48
N SER A 39 -85.33 52.16 -61.78
CA SER A 39 -84.73 51.18 -60.87
C SER A 39 -85.63 49.95 -60.77
N PRO A 40 -85.09 48.72 -60.69
CA PRO A 40 -83.69 48.35 -60.96
C PRO A 40 -83.33 48.57 -62.44
N ALA A 41 -82.04 48.40 -62.79
CA ALA A 41 -81.57 48.50 -64.18
C ALA A 41 -81.73 47.17 -64.93
N ASP A 42 -81.82 47.22 -66.26
CA ASP A 42 -81.86 46.02 -67.09
C ASP A 42 -80.59 45.16 -66.94
N ALA A 43 -80.76 43.85 -67.00
CA ALA A 43 -79.77 42.80 -66.71
C ALA A 43 -79.11 42.88 -65.31
N SER A 44 -79.66 43.63 -64.34
CA SER A 44 -79.07 43.70 -63.00
C SER A 44 -79.35 42.47 -62.13
N ALA A 45 -78.41 42.15 -61.23
CA ALA A 45 -78.57 41.11 -60.22
C ALA A 45 -79.25 41.68 -58.97
N VAL A 46 -80.24 40.97 -58.42
CA VAL A 46 -81.08 41.43 -57.30
C VAL A 46 -81.21 40.37 -56.21
N SER A 47 -81.45 40.79 -54.97
CA SER A 47 -81.73 39.89 -53.83
C SER A 47 -82.43 40.65 -52.70
N GLY A 48 -83.25 39.97 -51.90
CA GLY A 48 -84.05 40.58 -50.83
C GLY A 48 -85.16 41.49 -51.35
N ILE A 49 -85.38 42.62 -50.66
CA ILE A 49 -86.36 43.64 -51.08
C ILE A 49 -85.75 44.54 -52.16
N VAL A 50 -86.46 44.70 -53.27
CA VAL A 50 -86.02 45.42 -54.47
C VAL A 50 -86.98 46.58 -54.75
N THR A 51 -86.52 47.82 -54.56
CA THR A 51 -87.32 49.00 -54.88
C THR A 51 -87.40 49.23 -56.39
N VAL A 52 -88.52 48.85 -56.98
CA VAL A 52 -88.90 49.22 -58.34
C VAL A 52 -89.34 50.69 -58.35
N LYS A 53 -88.84 51.48 -59.28
CA LYS A 53 -89.16 52.91 -59.44
C LYS A 53 -89.49 53.22 -60.89
N ALA A 54 -90.55 53.98 -61.11
CA ALA A 54 -90.94 54.47 -62.42
C ALA A 54 -91.12 55.99 -62.44
N GLU A 55 -90.75 56.58 -63.57
CA GLU A 55 -91.02 57.97 -63.89
C GLU A 55 -92.08 58.02 -64.98
N ALA A 56 -93.14 58.80 -64.76
CA ALA A 56 -94.23 58.97 -65.70
C ALA A 56 -94.60 60.45 -65.85
N ASN A 57 -95.04 60.84 -67.05
CA ASN A 57 -95.48 62.20 -67.36
C ASN A 57 -96.61 62.19 -68.41
N ASP A 58 -97.35 63.29 -68.46
CA ASP A 58 -98.55 63.53 -69.27
C ASP A 58 -98.68 65.05 -69.46
N ASP A 59 -99.36 65.52 -70.51
CA ASP A 59 -99.58 66.95 -70.77
C ASP A 59 -100.76 67.56 -70.00
N VAL A 60 -101.60 66.73 -69.37
CA VAL A 60 -102.64 67.15 -68.42
C VAL A 60 -102.34 66.65 -67.00
N SER A 61 -102.39 65.34 -66.77
CA SER A 61 -102.00 64.70 -65.50
C SER A 61 -101.99 63.16 -65.57
N VAL A 62 -100.91 62.56 -65.06
CA VAL A 62 -100.86 61.11 -64.77
C VAL A 62 -101.69 60.81 -63.52
N ALA A 63 -102.75 60.03 -63.67
CA ALA A 63 -103.62 59.60 -62.58
C ALA A 63 -102.98 58.49 -61.71
N LYS A 64 -102.26 57.54 -62.34
CA LYS A 64 -101.52 56.48 -61.63
C LYS A 64 -100.50 55.75 -62.50
N VAL A 65 -99.63 54.98 -61.86
CA VAL A 65 -98.72 54.00 -62.49
C VAL A 65 -98.92 52.63 -61.84
N GLU A 66 -99.25 51.63 -62.65
CA GLU A 66 -99.33 50.22 -62.26
C GLU A 66 -97.97 49.53 -62.48
N PHE A 67 -97.58 48.61 -61.59
CA PHE A 67 -96.33 47.85 -61.65
C PHE A 67 -96.60 46.37 -61.88
N TYR A 68 -95.77 45.74 -62.72
CA TYR A 68 -95.88 44.35 -63.14
C TYR A 68 -94.57 43.58 -62.94
N ILE A 69 -94.68 42.32 -62.51
CA ILE A 69 -93.61 41.33 -62.51
C ILE A 69 -94.10 40.11 -63.30
N ASP A 70 -93.31 39.67 -64.27
CA ASP A 70 -93.58 38.54 -65.17
C ASP A 70 -94.98 38.63 -65.84
N GLY A 71 -95.37 39.85 -66.22
CA GLY A 71 -96.66 40.17 -66.83
C GLY A 71 -97.85 40.24 -65.86
N ASN A 72 -97.66 39.94 -64.58
CA ASN A 72 -98.70 40.02 -63.55
C ASN A 72 -98.60 41.35 -62.80
N LYS A 73 -99.74 42.03 -62.60
CA LYS A 73 -99.78 43.27 -61.82
C LYS A 73 -99.49 42.96 -60.35
N VAL A 74 -98.46 43.59 -59.79
CA VAL A 74 -98.03 43.42 -58.40
C VAL A 74 -98.38 44.61 -57.50
N GLY A 75 -98.64 45.78 -58.08
CA GLY A 75 -99.02 46.99 -57.33
C GLY A 75 -99.41 48.17 -58.22
N GLU A 76 -99.73 49.29 -57.60
CA GLU A 76 -99.88 50.60 -58.25
C GLU A 76 -99.49 51.73 -57.29
N SER A 77 -99.05 52.87 -57.84
CA SER A 77 -98.93 54.13 -57.11
C SER A 77 -99.72 55.23 -57.82
N ASN A 78 -100.45 56.02 -57.03
CA ASN A 78 -101.30 57.12 -57.52
C ASN A 78 -100.65 58.50 -57.31
N ASN A 79 -99.40 58.54 -56.82
CA ASN A 79 -98.64 59.77 -56.60
C ASN A 79 -97.18 59.59 -57.03
N SER A 80 -96.57 60.66 -57.54
CA SER A 80 -95.13 60.72 -57.83
C SER A 80 -94.33 60.99 -56.55
N PRO A 81 -93.15 60.37 -56.32
CA PRO A 81 -92.50 59.37 -57.18
C PRO A 81 -93.23 58.02 -57.14
N TYR A 82 -93.39 57.40 -58.31
CA TYR A 82 -94.07 56.11 -58.42
C TYR A 82 -93.09 54.97 -58.09
N THR A 83 -93.39 54.19 -57.05
CA THR A 83 -92.50 53.12 -56.56
C THR A 83 -93.28 51.89 -56.09
N TYR A 84 -92.65 50.72 -56.15
CA TYR A 84 -93.14 49.46 -55.60
C TYR A 84 -91.99 48.66 -54.98
N GLU A 85 -92.16 48.16 -53.75
CA GLU A 85 -91.17 47.29 -53.09
C GLU A 85 -91.45 45.82 -53.42
N TRP A 86 -90.54 45.16 -54.15
CA TRP A 86 -90.70 43.78 -54.59
C TRP A 86 -89.82 42.83 -53.76
N ASP A 87 -90.43 41.90 -53.03
CA ASP A 87 -89.69 40.89 -52.26
C ASP A 87 -89.29 39.69 -53.13
N THR A 88 -87.98 39.54 -53.37
CA THR A 88 -87.39 38.41 -54.13
C THR A 88 -87.04 37.20 -53.27
N SER A 89 -87.27 37.24 -51.96
CA SER A 89 -86.84 36.20 -51.01
C SER A 89 -87.46 34.82 -51.31
N ASN A 90 -88.68 34.79 -51.85
CA ASN A 90 -89.40 33.57 -52.20
C ASN A 90 -89.07 33.00 -53.60
N LEU A 91 -88.17 33.64 -54.36
CA LEU A 91 -87.80 33.26 -55.72
C LEU A 91 -86.53 32.39 -55.73
N GLN A 92 -86.40 31.44 -56.65
CA GLN A 92 -85.22 30.56 -56.70
C GLN A 92 -83.97 31.33 -57.14
N TYR A 93 -82.80 31.01 -56.59
CA TYR A 93 -81.55 31.62 -57.07
C TYR A 93 -81.25 31.19 -58.52
N GLY A 94 -80.83 32.14 -59.34
CA GLY A 94 -80.59 31.96 -60.77
C GLY A 94 -81.80 32.18 -61.68
N THR A 95 -83.01 32.43 -61.15
CA THR A 95 -84.16 32.77 -61.99
C THR A 95 -84.12 34.23 -62.45
N SER A 96 -84.53 34.45 -63.71
CA SER A 96 -84.64 35.79 -64.29
C SER A 96 -86.11 36.19 -64.41
N HIS A 97 -86.40 37.45 -64.06
CA HIS A 97 -87.74 38.03 -63.98
C HIS A 97 -87.84 39.31 -64.80
N CYS A 98 -89.04 39.61 -65.31
CA CYS A 98 -89.34 40.74 -66.18
C CYS A 98 -90.22 41.76 -65.46
N ILE A 99 -89.73 42.99 -65.30
CA ILE A 99 -90.41 44.11 -64.64
C ILE A 99 -90.93 45.10 -65.70
N GLN A 100 -92.17 45.57 -65.54
CA GLN A 100 -92.77 46.58 -66.43
C GLN A 100 -93.67 47.54 -65.64
N ALA A 101 -93.82 48.78 -66.10
CA ALA A 101 -94.69 49.79 -65.51
C ALA A 101 -95.68 50.35 -66.54
N LYS A 102 -96.86 50.78 -66.09
CA LYS A 102 -97.96 51.24 -66.96
C LYS A 102 -98.64 52.48 -66.39
N ALA A 103 -98.48 53.63 -67.06
CA ALA A 103 -99.07 54.89 -66.63
C ALA A 103 -100.44 55.13 -67.27
N TYR A 104 -101.34 55.74 -66.51
CA TYR A 104 -102.69 56.12 -66.93
C TYR A 104 -102.89 57.63 -66.73
N ASP A 105 -103.54 58.31 -67.67
CA ASP A 105 -103.97 59.71 -67.54
C ASP A 105 -105.32 59.85 -66.81
N SER A 106 -105.75 61.09 -66.53
CA SER A 106 -107.03 61.39 -65.88
C SER A 106 -108.30 61.07 -66.70
N THR A 107 -108.16 60.77 -67.99
CA THR A 107 -109.25 60.38 -68.90
C THR A 107 -109.33 58.86 -69.12
N GLY A 108 -108.29 58.12 -68.74
CA GLY A 108 -108.19 56.67 -68.80
C GLY A 108 -107.33 56.10 -69.94
N LYS A 109 -106.64 56.93 -70.75
CA LYS A 109 -105.67 56.44 -71.74
C LYS A 109 -104.36 56.07 -71.03
N PHE A 110 -103.53 55.25 -71.67
CA PHE A 110 -102.33 54.68 -71.03
C PHE A 110 -101.16 54.50 -71.99
N ALA A 111 -99.98 54.26 -71.42
CA ALA A 111 -98.82 53.66 -72.07
C ALA A 111 -98.05 52.72 -71.12
N GLU A 112 -97.18 51.90 -71.68
CA GLU A 112 -96.38 50.90 -70.97
C GLU A 112 -94.87 51.16 -71.18
N SER A 113 -94.07 50.85 -70.16
CA SER A 113 -92.62 50.97 -70.23
C SER A 113 -91.99 49.85 -71.07
N PRO A 114 -90.73 50.02 -71.50
CA PRO A 114 -89.87 48.89 -71.83
C PRO A 114 -89.80 47.90 -70.65
N ILE A 115 -89.55 46.62 -70.96
CA ILE A 115 -89.35 45.58 -69.95
C ILE A 115 -87.90 45.63 -69.44
N VAL A 116 -87.74 45.66 -68.11
CA VAL A 116 -86.47 45.52 -67.40
C VAL A 116 -86.32 44.07 -66.93
N ARG A 117 -85.22 43.40 -67.28
CA ARG A 117 -84.92 42.04 -66.81
C ARG A 117 -83.93 42.07 -65.65
N VAL A 118 -84.13 41.20 -64.66
CA VAL A 118 -83.21 41.04 -63.53
C VAL A 118 -83.06 39.58 -63.13
N THR A 119 -81.95 39.20 -62.50
CA THR A 119 -81.69 37.82 -62.04
C THR A 119 -81.56 37.78 -60.51
N VAL A 120 -82.23 36.83 -59.86
CA VAL A 120 -82.17 36.65 -58.40
C VAL A 120 -80.89 35.91 -58.01
N VAL A 121 -80.06 36.51 -57.16
CA VAL A 121 -78.76 35.95 -56.74
C VAL A 121 -78.66 35.77 -55.22
N ASP A 122 -77.74 34.92 -54.76
CA ASP A 122 -77.32 34.87 -53.36
C ASP A 122 -76.07 35.75 -53.18
N ALA A 123 -76.00 36.51 -52.08
CA ALA A 123 -74.90 37.44 -51.78
C ALA A 123 -73.97 37.00 -50.63
N GLN A 124 -74.34 36.00 -49.81
CA GLN A 124 -73.57 35.57 -48.64
C GLN A 124 -72.71 34.31 -48.88
N ALA A 125 -71.38 34.44 -48.86
CA ALA A 125 -70.43 33.33 -48.94
C ALA A 125 -70.54 32.33 -47.75
N PRO A 126 -70.12 31.05 -47.92
CA PRO A 126 -70.19 30.05 -46.87
C PRO A 126 -69.17 30.30 -45.76
N THR A 127 -69.32 29.57 -44.65
CA THR A 127 -68.38 29.54 -43.52
C THR A 127 -67.70 28.17 -43.41
N VAL A 128 -66.45 28.11 -42.94
CA VAL A 128 -65.72 26.87 -42.69
C VAL A 128 -64.73 27.01 -41.53
N THR A 129 -64.62 25.97 -40.72
CA THR A 129 -63.69 25.88 -39.58
C THR A 129 -63.11 24.46 -39.49
N ILE A 130 -61.79 24.37 -39.34
CA ILE A 130 -61.13 23.11 -38.99
C ILE A 130 -61.50 22.75 -37.55
N THR A 131 -61.94 21.51 -37.33
CA THR A 131 -62.34 20.98 -36.02
C THR A 131 -61.33 19.98 -35.47
N ASN A 132 -60.53 19.36 -36.33
CA ASN A 132 -59.38 18.54 -35.96
C ASN A 132 -58.27 18.67 -37.03
N PRO A 133 -56.97 18.72 -36.69
CA PRO A 133 -56.42 18.93 -35.34
C PRO A 133 -56.79 20.31 -34.78
N GLN A 134 -56.45 20.58 -33.51
CA GLN A 134 -56.64 21.88 -32.88
C GLN A 134 -55.40 22.77 -33.10
N ASN A 135 -55.57 24.10 -33.00
CA ASN A 135 -54.44 25.02 -33.14
C ASN A 135 -53.46 24.85 -31.95
N GLY A 136 -52.19 24.59 -32.27
CA GLY A 136 -51.15 24.25 -31.32
C GLY A 136 -51.03 22.75 -31.00
N SER A 137 -51.76 21.85 -31.67
CA SER A 137 -51.62 20.41 -31.45
C SER A 137 -50.26 19.86 -31.91
N THR A 138 -49.68 18.97 -31.10
CA THR A 138 -48.67 18.02 -31.57
C THR A 138 -49.35 16.90 -32.35
N VAL A 139 -48.77 16.50 -33.48
CA VAL A 139 -49.29 15.45 -34.37
C VAL A 139 -48.21 14.48 -34.82
N SER A 140 -48.59 13.24 -35.13
CA SER A 140 -47.68 12.16 -35.51
C SER A 140 -48.41 11.05 -36.27
N GLY A 141 -47.72 10.32 -37.14
CA GLY A 141 -48.33 9.24 -37.92
C GLY A 141 -49.29 9.76 -39.00
N THR A 142 -50.44 9.12 -39.14
CA THR A 142 -51.52 9.53 -40.05
C THR A 142 -52.58 10.34 -39.30
N VAL A 143 -52.79 11.58 -39.74
CA VAL A 143 -53.60 12.62 -39.10
C VAL A 143 -54.85 12.89 -39.94
N THR A 144 -56.03 12.63 -39.38
CA THR A 144 -57.31 12.98 -40.03
C THR A 144 -57.66 14.43 -39.76
N ILE A 145 -57.42 15.31 -40.73
CA ILE A 145 -57.91 16.68 -40.73
C ILE A 145 -59.43 16.63 -40.96
N GLN A 146 -60.19 17.40 -40.19
CA GLN A 146 -61.65 17.49 -40.27
C GLN A 146 -62.08 18.96 -40.33
N ALA A 147 -63.06 19.28 -41.16
CA ALA A 147 -63.64 20.62 -41.25
C ALA A 147 -65.17 20.59 -41.24
N GLU A 148 -65.76 21.50 -40.46
CA GLU A 148 -67.19 21.81 -40.51
C GLU A 148 -67.39 23.02 -41.41
N ALA A 149 -68.31 22.91 -42.38
CA ALA A 149 -68.66 24.00 -43.30
C ALA A 149 -70.18 24.23 -43.31
N THR A 150 -70.61 25.49 -43.19
CA THR A 150 -72.03 25.85 -43.26
C THR A 150 -72.26 27.02 -44.21
N ASP A 151 -73.10 26.80 -45.23
CA ASP A 151 -73.83 27.89 -45.89
C ASP A 151 -75.13 28.10 -45.11
N ARG A 152 -75.48 29.36 -44.86
CA ARG A 152 -76.66 29.75 -44.08
C ARG A 152 -77.67 30.56 -44.91
N GLY A 153 -77.30 31.03 -46.10
CA GLY A 153 -78.12 31.88 -46.96
C GLY A 153 -78.55 33.22 -46.31
N ILE A 154 -79.29 34.02 -47.08
CA ILE A 154 -79.89 35.26 -46.59
C ILE A 154 -81.06 34.94 -45.64
N LYS A 155 -81.12 35.63 -44.50
CA LYS A 155 -82.12 35.43 -43.44
C LYS A 155 -83.56 35.37 -43.97
N GLY A 156 -84.15 34.18 -43.96
CA GLY A 156 -85.51 33.90 -44.43
C GLY A 156 -85.59 32.92 -45.60
N LYS A 157 -84.45 32.54 -46.19
CA LYS A 157 -84.35 31.64 -47.34
C LYS A 157 -83.50 30.40 -47.02
N ALA A 158 -83.68 29.33 -47.79
CA ALA A 158 -82.79 28.17 -47.73
C ALA A 158 -81.40 28.51 -48.32
N PRO A 159 -80.30 27.95 -47.77
CA PRO A 159 -78.96 28.14 -48.31
C PRO A 159 -78.80 27.50 -49.70
N SER A 160 -77.78 27.96 -50.45
CA SER A 160 -77.37 27.35 -51.73
C SER A 160 -76.68 25.99 -51.52
N GLY A 161 -76.05 25.78 -50.36
CA GLY A 161 -75.40 24.54 -49.95
C GLY A 161 -73.93 24.44 -50.37
N ILE A 162 -73.15 23.68 -49.61
CA ILE A 162 -71.71 23.47 -49.86
C ILE A 162 -71.52 22.49 -51.02
N GLN A 163 -70.69 22.88 -51.99
CA GLN A 163 -70.26 22.08 -53.14
C GLN A 163 -69.04 21.21 -52.79
N LYS A 164 -68.06 21.79 -52.08
CA LYS A 164 -66.82 21.12 -51.66
C LYS A 164 -66.11 21.88 -50.54
N VAL A 165 -65.23 21.20 -49.81
CA VAL A 165 -64.19 21.78 -48.95
C VAL A 165 -62.83 21.35 -49.48
N GLU A 166 -61.96 22.32 -49.76
CA GLU A 166 -60.55 22.11 -50.10
C GLU A 166 -59.68 22.22 -48.85
N PHE A 167 -58.69 21.34 -48.72
CA PHE A 167 -57.73 21.30 -47.61
C PHE A 167 -56.34 21.70 -48.11
N TYR A 168 -55.68 22.57 -47.34
CA TYR A 168 -54.36 23.11 -47.63
C TYR A 168 -53.41 22.85 -46.46
N ILE A 169 -52.16 22.53 -46.77
CA ILE A 169 -51.05 22.41 -45.80
C ILE A 169 -49.89 23.26 -46.32
N ASP A 170 -49.33 24.12 -45.46
CA ASP A 170 -48.27 25.09 -45.79
C ASP A 170 -48.59 25.92 -47.05
N GLY A 171 -49.86 26.33 -47.17
CA GLY A 171 -50.41 27.06 -48.32
C GLY A 171 -50.61 26.23 -49.60
N THR A 172 -50.20 24.97 -49.63
CA THR A 172 -50.34 24.05 -50.78
C THR A 172 -51.64 23.27 -50.68
N LEU A 173 -52.41 23.18 -51.78
CA LEU A 173 -53.63 22.36 -51.84
C LEU A 173 -53.25 20.86 -51.78
N VAL A 174 -53.72 20.14 -50.76
CA VAL A 174 -53.41 18.72 -50.55
C VAL A 174 -54.57 17.78 -50.89
N GLY A 175 -55.81 18.27 -50.90
CA GLY A 175 -56.99 17.49 -51.26
C GLY A 175 -58.29 18.30 -51.22
N ALA A 176 -59.39 17.68 -51.63
CA ALA A 176 -60.73 18.25 -51.54
C ALA A 176 -61.77 17.16 -51.30
N ASP A 177 -62.79 17.47 -50.50
CA ASP A 177 -63.91 16.59 -50.16
C ASP A 177 -65.23 17.25 -50.59
N THR A 178 -66.12 16.50 -51.22
CA THR A 178 -67.45 16.94 -51.67
C THR A 178 -68.57 16.52 -50.73
N THR A 179 -68.27 15.71 -49.71
CA THR A 179 -69.23 15.08 -48.81
C THR A 179 -68.99 15.48 -47.35
N SER A 180 -70.06 15.86 -46.64
CA SER A 180 -70.00 16.08 -45.19
C SER A 180 -70.14 14.75 -44.44
N PRO A 181 -69.35 14.47 -43.38
CA PRO A 181 -68.33 15.34 -42.78
C PRO A 181 -67.05 15.43 -43.63
N TYR A 182 -66.59 16.65 -43.89
CA TYR A 182 -65.45 16.89 -44.78
C TYR A 182 -64.12 16.53 -44.10
N THR A 183 -63.32 15.69 -44.74
CA THR A 183 -62.06 15.20 -44.16
C THR A 183 -60.89 15.11 -45.15
N TYR A 184 -59.67 15.11 -44.62
CA TYR A 184 -58.45 14.76 -45.35
C TYR A 184 -57.51 13.94 -44.47
N SER A 185 -56.85 12.94 -45.06
CA SER A 185 -55.89 12.07 -44.36
C SER A 185 -54.46 12.47 -44.72
N TRP A 186 -53.71 12.99 -43.75
CA TRP A 186 -52.35 13.50 -43.92
C TRP A 186 -51.34 12.61 -43.21
N ASN A 187 -50.33 12.11 -43.94
CA ASN A 187 -49.23 11.34 -43.34
C ASN A 187 -48.07 12.27 -42.96
N THR A 188 -47.54 12.12 -41.74
CA THR A 188 -46.44 12.94 -41.17
C THR A 188 -45.14 12.15 -40.94
N ASP A 189 -45.06 10.91 -41.42
CA ASP A 189 -43.94 10.00 -41.15
C ASP A 189 -42.63 10.52 -41.77
N SER A 190 -42.72 11.13 -42.96
CA SER A 190 -41.60 11.74 -43.69
C SER A 190 -41.17 13.13 -43.21
N LEU A 191 -41.83 13.68 -42.19
CA LEU A 191 -41.57 15.04 -41.68
C LEU A 191 -40.67 15.01 -40.44
N GLN A 192 -39.79 16.00 -40.28
CA GLN A 192 -38.84 16.07 -39.17
C GLN A 192 -39.54 16.34 -37.84
N TYR A 193 -39.15 15.67 -36.74
CA TYR A 193 -39.66 16.04 -35.42
C TYR A 193 -39.29 17.48 -35.06
N GLY A 194 -40.24 18.21 -34.48
CA GLY A 194 -40.16 19.66 -34.24
C GLY A 194 -40.56 20.52 -35.45
N SER A 195 -40.82 19.96 -36.64
CA SER A 195 -41.30 20.75 -37.77
C SER A 195 -42.71 21.29 -37.51
N THR A 196 -42.92 22.56 -37.83
CA THR A 196 -44.20 23.26 -37.65
C THR A 196 -44.86 23.46 -39.01
N HIS A 197 -46.15 23.13 -39.10
CA HIS A 197 -46.94 23.19 -40.33
C HIS A 197 -48.25 23.96 -40.10
N THR A 198 -48.75 24.64 -41.13
CA THR A 198 -50.06 25.34 -41.07
C THR A 198 -51.10 24.65 -41.94
N ILE A 199 -52.33 24.54 -41.43
CA ILE A 199 -53.46 23.89 -42.10
C ILE A 199 -54.57 24.92 -42.31
N GLN A 200 -55.17 24.95 -43.51
CA GLN A 200 -56.28 25.84 -43.85
C GLN A 200 -57.33 25.09 -44.68
N ALA A 201 -58.62 25.39 -44.47
CA ALA A 201 -59.72 24.85 -45.25
C ALA A 201 -60.47 25.95 -46.02
N LYS A 202 -60.94 25.64 -47.23
CA LYS A 202 -61.76 26.55 -48.06
C LYS A 202 -63.03 25.87 -48.52
N ALA A 203 -64.18 26.36 -48.08
CA ALA A 203 -65.48 25.85 -48.50
C ALA A 203 -66.01 26.64 -49.69
N TYR A 204 -66.50 25.92 -50.70
CA TYR A 204 -67.13 26.47 -51.89
C TYR A 204 -68.62 26.12 -51.85
N ASP A 205 -69.49 27.06 -52.16
CA ASP A 205 -70.92 26.80 -52.31
C ASP A 205 -71.34 26.48 -53.75
N ASN A 206 -72.60 26.07 -53.94
CA ASN A 206 -73.15 25.74 -55.26
C ASN A 206 -73.30 26.93 -56.22
N THR A 207 -73.02 28.16 -55.78
CA THR A 207 -72.91 29.35 -56.64
C THR A 207 -71.46 29.76 -56.93
N GLY A 208 -70.48 29.03 -56.36
CA GLY A 208 -69.04 29.25 -56.58
C GLY A 208 -68.37 30.27 -55.64
N ARG A 209 -69.05 30.72 -54.58
CA ARG A 209 -68.45 31.65 -53.59
C ARG A 209 -67.67 30.87 -52.54
N VAL A 210 -66.69 31.53 -51.93
CA VAL A 210 -65.66 30.87 -51.10
C VAL A 210 -65.64 31.43 -49.68
N GLY A 211 -65.71 30.53 -48.70
CA GLY A 211 -65.36 30.77 -47.31
C GLY A 211 -63.99 30.19 -47.00
N VAL A 212 -63.21 30.83 -46.12
CA VAL A 212 -61.85 30.40 -45.74
C VAL A 212 -61.78 30.28 -44.22
N SER A 213 -61.17 29.22 -43.70
CA SER A 213 -60.98 29.03 -42.26
C SER A 213 -59.84 29.90 -41.73
N PRO A 214 -59.79 30.15 -40.40
CA PRO A 214 -58.52 30.46 -39.73
C PRO A 214 -57.48 29.37 -40.02
N GLU A 215 -56.20 29.72 -39.91
CA GLU A 215 -55.11 28.75 -39.98
C GLU A 215 -54.99 27.99 -38.65
N VAL A 216 -54.70 26.69 -38.75
CA VAL A 216 -54.42 25.78 -37.63
C VAL A 216 -52.95 25.38 -37.73
N THR A 217 -52.14 25.86 -36.80
CA THR A 217 -50.72 25.49 -36.69
C THR A 217 -50.57 24.21 -35.88
N VAL A 218 -49.74 23.28 -36.33
CA VAL A 218 -49.41 22.04 -35.62
C VAL A 218 -47.92 21.72 -35.70
N VAL A 219 -47.43 20.94 -34.73
CA VAL A 219 -46.02 20.51 -34.66
C VAL A 219 -45.94 19.00 -34.85
N VAL A 220 -45.05 18.52 -35.73
CA VAL A 220 -44.77 17.10 -35.87
C VAL A 220 -43.94 16.65 -34.68
N GLY A 221 -44.51 15.82 -33.82
CA GLY A 221 -43.86 15.31 -32.62
C GLY A 221 -43.62 13.81 -32.66
N ASP A 222 -42.84 13.37 -31.69
CA ASP A 222 -42.81 11.98 -31.24
C ASP A 222 -43.61 11.90 -29.92
N VAL A 223 -44.16 10.73 -29.59
CA VAL A 223 -45.07 10.53 -28.45
C VAL A 223 -44.62 9.46 -27.45
N ASP A 224 -43.74 8.53 -27.86
CA ASP A 224 -43.24 7.44 -27.01
C ASP A 224 -42.07 7.89 -26.13
N ALA A 225 -42.25 7.96 -24.80
CA ALA A 225 -41.21 8.42 -23.88
C ALA A 225 -40.00 7.44 -23.80
N PRO A 226 -38.77 7.93 -23.54
CA PRO A 226 -37.57 7.11 -23.52
C PRO A 226 -37.57 6.14 -22.33
N ILE A 227 -36.98 4.97 -22.53
CA ILE A 227 -36.82 3.93 -21.51
C ILE A 227 -35.40 3.99 -20.97
N VAL A 228 -35.24 3.97 -19.64
CA VAL A 228 -33.94 3.97 -18.97
C VAL A 228 -33.89 2.91 -17.88
N ASN A 229 -32.75 2.25 -17.72
CA ASN A 229 -32.48 1.30 -16.64
C ASN A 229 -31.10 1.58 -16.03
N ILE A 230 -30.97 1.40 -14.71
CA ILE A 230 -29.65 1.30 -14.09
C ILE A 230 -29.04 -0.06 -14.47
N THR A 231 -27.81 -0.05 -14.98
CA THR A 231 -27.06 -1.27 -15.32
C THR A 231 -25.98 -1.60 -14.28
N ASN A 232 -25.47 -0.58 -13.60
CA ASN A 232 -24.57 -0.70 -12.45
C ASN A 232 -24.86 0.44 -11.45
N PRO A 233 -24.82 0.24 -10.12
CA PRO A 233 -24.73 -1.05 -9.42
C PRO A 233 -25.99 -1.91 -9.62
N GLN A 234 -25.94 -3.18 -9.18
CA GLN A 234 -27.07 -4.11 -9.26
C GLN A 234 -28.00 -3.97 -8.04
N ASN A 235 -29.29 -4.33 -8.19
CA ASN A 235 -30.23 -4.24 -7.08
C ASN A 235 -29.91 -5.23 -5.96
N GLY A 236 -29.85 -4.74 -4.72
CA GLY A 236 -29.45 -5.50 -3.55
C GLY A 236 -27.93 -5.69 -3.39
N SER A 237 -27.11 -5.03 -4.23
CA SER A 237 -25.65 -5.14 -4.12
C SER A 237 -25.08 -4.35 -2.93
N THR A 238 -23.97 -4.87 -2.41
CA THR A 238 -23.08 -4.12 -1.52
C THR A 238 -22.19 -3.20 -2.37
N VAL A 239 -21.99 -1.97 -1.92
CA VAL A 239 -21.13 -0.98 -2.60
C VAL A 239 -20.29 -0.19 -1.60
N SER A 240 -19.18 0.38 -2.05
CA SER A 240 -18.20 1.08 -1.22
C SER A 240 -17.32 2.01 -2.05
N GLY A 241 -16.55 2.88 -1.39
CA GLY A 241 -15.63 3.81 -2.06
C GLY A 241 -16.35 4.76 -3.01
N THR A 242 -15.80 4.90 -4.22
CA THR A 242 -16.41 5.67 -5.32
C THR A 242 -17.12 4.71 -6.29
N VAL A 243 -18.45 4.81 -6.33
CA VAL A 243 -19.37 3.94 -7.07
C VAL A 243 -19.78 4.62 -8.37
N THR A 244 -19.42 4.04 -9.52
CA THR A 244 -19.89 4.52 -10.82
C THR A 244 -21.28 3.95 -11.11
N ILE A 245 -22.30 4.77 -10.92
CA ILE A 245 -23.66 4.47 -11.37
C ILE A 245 -23.69 4.61 -12.90
N GLN A 246 -24.21 3.61 -13.59
CA GLN A 246 -24.36 3.58 -15.05
C GLN A 246 -25.83 3.36 -15.42
N ALA A 247 -26.28 4.05 -16.48
CA ALA A 247 -27.63 3.90 -16.99
C ALA A 247 -27.65 3.71 -18.52
N GLU A 248 -28.36 2.68 -18.98
CA GLU A 248 -28.68 2.51 -20.39
C GLU A 248 -30.01 3.21 -20.68
N ALA A 249 -30.03 4.16 -21.62
CA ALA A 249 -31.22 4.88 -22.06
C ALA A 249 -31.47 4.69 -23.56
N THR A 250 -32.70 4.28 -23.91
CA THR A 250 -33.14 4.06 -25.29
C THR A 250 -34.40 4.83 -25.59
N ASP A 251 -34.33 5.71 -26.60
CA ASP A 251 -35.52 6.16 -27.31
C ASP A 251 -35.78 5.15 -28.45
N ARG A 252 -37.03 4.70 -28.56
CA ARG A 252 -37.47 3.73 -29.58
C ARG A 252 -38.23 4.39 -30.74
N GLY A 253 -38.81 5.57 -30.51
CA GLY A 253 -39.70 6.26 -31.44
C GLY A 253 -40.94 5.46 -31.88
N ILE A 254 -41.79 6.14 -32.64
CA ILE A 254 -42.98 5.54 -33.24
C ILE A 254 -42.56 4.49 -34.29
N LYS A 255 -43.13 3.28 -34.18
CA LYS A 255 -42.87 2.13 -35.07
C LYS A 255 -42.98 2.50 -36.56
N GLY A 256 -41.84 2.60 -37.23
CA GLY A 256 -41.71 2.93 -38.66
C GLY A 256 -40.91 4.21 -38.94
N LYS A 257 -40.58 4.98 -37.91
CA LYS A 257 -39.77 6.20 -37.96
C LYS A 257 -38.51 6.02 -37.11
N ALA A 258 -37.47 6.83 -37.35
CA ALA A 258 -36.31 6.87 -36.47
C ALA A 258 -36.71 7.49 -35.11
N PRO A 259 -36.05 7.13 -33.99
CA PRO A 259 -36.23 7.78 -32.70
C PRO A 259 -35.78 9.25 -32.73
N SER A 260 -36.29 10.06 -31.80
CA SER A 260 -35.84 11.44 -31.60
C SER A 260 -34.44 11.51 -30.93
N GLY A 261 -34.08 10.47 -30.18
CA GLY A 261 -32.82 10.32 -29.47
C GLY A 261 -32.83 10.90 -28.06
N ILE A 262 -31.93 10.40 -27.22
CA ILE A 262 -31.78 10.85 -25.82
C ILE A 262 -31.04 12.20 -25.78
N GLN A 263 -31.57 13.13 -24.99
CA GLN A 263 -30.98 14.45 -24.69
C GLN A 263 -30.07 14.40 -23.46
N LYS A 264 -30.49 13.70 -22.40
CA LYS A 264 -29.77 13.54 -21.13
C LYS A 264 -30.35 12.42 -20.27
N VAL A 265 -29.58 12.00 -19.27
CA VAL A 265 -30.03 11.17 -18.13
C VAL A 265 -29.71 11.90 -16.82
N GLU A 266 -30.74 12.09 -15.98
CA GLU A 266 -30.61 12.60 -14.60
C GLU A 266 -30.50 11.42 -13.62
N PHE A 267 -29.59 11.51 -12.65
CA PHE A 267 -29.34 10.48 -11.63
C PHE A 267 -29.80 10.95 -10.25
N TYR A 268 -30.48 10.06 -9.53
CA TYR A 268 -31.08 10.34 -8.23
C TYR A 268 -30.60 9.31 -7.18
N ILE A 269 -30.31 9.80 -5.97
CA ILE A 269 -29.97 8.97 -4.80
C ILE A 269 -30.87 9.42 -3.65
N ASP A 270 -31.54 8.47 -2.99
CA ASP A 270 -32.54 8.71 -1.95
C ASP A 270 -33.59 9.76 -2.36
N GLY A 271 -34.02 9.70 -3.63
CA GLY A 271 -34.95 10.65 -4.25
C GLY A 271 -34.37 12.04 -4.56
N THR A 272 -33.11 12.32 -4.23
CA THR A 272 -32.44 13.60 -4.47
C THR A 272 -31.65 13.57 -5.78
N LEU A 273 -31.81 14.57 -6.65
CA LEU A 273 -31.03 14.71 -7.87
C LEU A 273 -29.55 14.97 -7.53
N VAL A 274 -28.66 14.06 -7.93
CA VAL A 274 -27.21 14.16 -7.64
C VAL A 274 -26.37 14.58 -8.84
N GLY A 275 -26.85 14.37 -10.07
CA GLY A 275 -26.16 14.77 -11.29
C GLY A 275 -26.98 14.50 -12.56
N ALA A 276 -26.43 14.91 -13.70
CA ALA A 276 -27.00 14.62 -15.01
C ALA A 276 -25.89 14.48 -16.06
N ASP A 277 -26.06 13.55 -16.99
CA ASP A 277 -25.14 13.26 -18.08
C ASP A 277 -25.85 13.48 -19.43
N THR A 278 -25.19 14.15 -20.37
CA THR A 278 -25.67 14.43 -21.73
C THR A 278 -25.08 13.50 -22.80
N THR A 279 -24.21 12.58 -22.39
CA THR A 279 -23.36 11.76 -23.27
C THR A 279 -23.51 10.28 -22.96
N SER A 280 -23.78 9.46 -23.99
CA SER A 280 -23.78 8.00 -23.84
C SER A 280 -22.33 7.48 -23.92
N PRO A 281 -21.91 6.50 -23.08
CA PRO A 281 -22.69 5.80 -22.06
C PRO A 281 -22.90 6.65 -20.78
N TYR A 282 -24.16 6.81 -20.37
CA TYR A 282 -24.52 7.73 -19.29
C TYR A 282 -24.06 7.21 -17.92
N SER A 283 -23.40 8.06 -17.13
CA SER A 283 -22.91 7.68 -15.81
C SER A 283 -22.92 8.81 -14.77
N TYR A 284 -22.84 8.42 -13.50
CA TYR A 284 -22.61 9.32 -12.38
C TYR A 284 -21.65 8.69 -11.36
N SER A 285 -20.65 9.46 -10.91
CA SER A 285 -19.68 9.01 -9.91
C SER A 285 -20.13 9.42 -8.51
N TRP A 286 -20.50 8.44 -7.68
CA TRP A 286 -21.00 8.65 -6.32
C TRP A 286 -19.97 8.24 -5.29
N ASN A 287 -19.52 9.19 -4.46
CA ASN A 287 -18.64 8.88 -3.33
C ASN A 287 -19.46 8.43 -2.10
N THR A 288 -19.09 7.30 -1.50
CA THR A 288 -19.76 6.68 -0.34
C THR A 288 -18.91 6.70 0.94
N ASP A 289 -17.78 7.43 0.95
CA ASP A 289 -16.80 7.40 2.05
C ASP A 289 -17.37 8.03 3.33
N SER A 290 -18.24 9.02 3.18
CA SER A 290 -18.96 9.70 4.27
C SER A 290 -20.18 8.94 4.80
N LEU A 291 -20.56 7.81 4.19
CA LEU A 291 -21.77 7.05 4.51
C LEU A 291 -21.47 5.89 5.47
N GLN A 292 -22.37 5.66 6.43
CA GLN A 292 -22.19 4.66 7.48
C GLN A 292 -22.24 3.24 6.91
N TYR A 293 -21.34 2.35 7.32
CA TYR A 293 -21.46 0.92 7.00
C TYR A 293 -22.80 0.35 7.51
N GLY A 294 -23.42 -0.49 6.68
CA GLY A 294 -24.76 -1.04 6.88
C GLY A 294 -25.92 -0.11 6.48
N SER A 295 -25.65 1.12 6.02
CA SER A 295 -26.71 2.01 5.52
C SER A 295 -27.23 1.57 4.14
N THR A 296 -28.55 1.64 3.96
CA THR A 296 -29.24 1.36 2.70
C THR A 296 -29.57 2.65 1.97
N HIS A 297 -29.27 2.73 0.68
CA HIS A 297 -29.60 3.87 -0.19
C HIS A 297 -30.38 3.41 -1.42
N THR A 298 -31.27 4.25 -1.95
CA THR A 298 -31.97 3.98 -3.21
C THR A 298 -31.42 4.79 -4.38
N ILE A 299 -31.43 4.21 -5.58
CA ILE A 299 -30.91 4.82 -6.81
C ILE A 299 -31.98 4.73 -7.92
N GLN A 300 -32.17 5.83 -8.63
CA GLN A 300 -33.01 5.92 -9.85
C GLN A 300 -32.30 6.74 -10.94
N ALA A 301 -32.62 6.48 -12.21
CA ALA A 301 -32.25 7.33 -13.33
C ALA A 301 -33.48 7.80 -14.10
N LYS A 302 -33.40 8.97 -14.74
CA LYS A 302 -34.46 9.58 -15.54
C LYS A 302 -33.92 10.12 -16.85
N ALA A 303 -34.25 9.46 -17.97
CA ALA A 303 -33.86 9.90 -19.30
C ALA A 303 -34.85 10.92 -19.85
N TYR A 304 -34.35 11.85 -20.66
CA TYR A 304 -35.12 12.80 -21.46
C TYR A 304 -34.77 12.64 -22.93
N ASP A 305 -35.75 12.78 -23.81
CA ASP A 305 -35.55 12.73 -25.26
C ASP A 305 -35.47 14.14 -25.89
N ASN A 306 -35.11 14.21 -27.17
CA ASN A 306 -34.94 15.47 -27.91
C ASN A 306 -36.26 16.20 -28.25
N ALA A 307 -37.42 15.58 -28.05
CA ALA A 307 -38.73 16.25 -28.04
C ALA A 307 -39.21 16.61 -26.61
N GLY A 308 -38.39 16.35 -25.58
CA GLY A 308 -38.60 16.81 -24.21
C GLY A 308 -39.52 15.94 -23.34
N ARG A 309 -39.88 14.72 -23.75
CA ARG A 309 -40.54 13.76 -22.83
C ARG A 309 -39.48 13.03 -22.01
N SER A 310 -39.90 12.32 -20.97
CA SER A 310 -38.99 11.65 -20.04
C SER A 310 -39.55 10.36 -19.48
N GLY A 311 -38.70 9.34 -19.29
CA GLY A 311 -39.00 8.12 -18.54
C GLY A 311 -38.05 7.93 -17.37
N ILE A 312 -38.47 7.15 -16.39
CA ILE A 312 -37.75 6.88 -15.13
C ILE A 312 -37.48 5.37 -15.03
N SER A 313 -36.33 4.98 -14.49
CA SER A 313 -35.97 3.58 -14.26
C SER A 313 -36.78 2.96 -13.13
N PRO A 314 -36.77 1.62 -13.01
CA PRO A 314 -37.00 0.99 -11.71
C PRO A 314 -36.06 1.57 -10.65
N GLU A 315 -36.51 1.61 -9.41
CA GLU A 315 -35.64 1.90 -8.27
C GLU A 315 -34.84 0.66 -7.89
N ILE A 316 -33.55 0.85 -7.59
CA ILE A 316 -32.71 -0.18 -6.97
C ILE A 316 -32.30 0.27 -5.56
N THR A 317 -32.05 -0.68 -4.67
CA THR A 317 -31.46 -0.44 -3.35
C THR A 317 -30.05 -1.01 -3.31
N VAL A 318 -29.12 -0.33 -2.64
CA VAL A 318 -27.76 -0.81 -2.36
C VAL A 318 -27.40 -0.62 -0.90
N VAL A 319 -26.45 -1.42 -0.40
CA VAL A 319 -25.96 -1.35 0.99
C VAL A 319 -24.52 -0.83 1.00
N ILE A 320 -24.21 0.15 1.84
CA ILE A 320 -22.83 0.58 2.05
C ILE A 320 -22.11 -0.47 2.89
N GLY A 321 -21.16 -1.19 2.31
CA GLY A 321 -20.42 -2.24 2.99
C GLY A 321 -18.92 -2.08 2.90
N ASP A 322 -18.23 -3.11 3.35
CA ASP A 322 -16.78 -3.27 3.38
C ASP A 322 -16.50 -4.71 2.93
N GLU A 323 -15.43 -4.99 2.18
CA GLU A 323 -15.17 -6.32 1.60
C GLU A 323 -13.93 -7.04 2.19
N ASP A 324 -12.91 -6.32 2.66
CA ASP A 324 -11.70 -6.85 3.31
C ASP A 324 -11.96 -7.48 4.71
N ALA A 325 -11.93 -8.80 4.81
CA ALA A 325 -12.03 -9.51 6.10
C ALA A 325 -10.90 -9.11 7.11
N PRO A 326 -11.16 -9.16 8.43
CA PRO A 326 -10.24 -8.65 9.43
C PRO A 326 -9.08 -9.61 9.66
N ILE A 327 -7.87 -9.08 9.83
CA ILE A 327 -6.67 -9.88 10.12
C ILE A 327 -6.53 -10.05 11.63
N VAL A 328 -6.11 -11.25 12.07
CA VAL A 328 -5.84 -11.56 13.47
C VAL A 328 -4.63 -12.46 13.63
N THR A 329 -3.81 -12.18 14.64
CA THR A 329 -2.59 -12.93 14.96
C THR A 329 -2.49 -13.11 16.48
N ILE A 330 -2.14 -14.32 16.94
CA ILE A 330 -1.75 -14.51 18.35
C ILE A 330 -0.37 -13.87 18.55
N ILE A 331 -0.27 -12.93 19.49
CA ILE A 331 0.99 -12.23 19.83
C ILE A 331 1.57 -12.67 21.18
N ASN A 332 0.77 -13.36 22.01
CA ASN A 332 1.22 -14.07 23.20
C ASN A 332 0.24 -15.24 23.49
N PRO A 333 0.69 -16.42 23.93
CA PRO A 333 2.08 -16.89 23.94
C PRO A 333 2.65 -17.02 22.51
N SER A 334 3.97 -17.20 22.39
CA SER A 334 4.63 -17.47 21.10
C SER A 334 4.47 -18.93 20.67
N ASP A 335 4.57 -19.20 19.37
CA ASP A 335 4.65 -20.57 18.86
C ASP A 335 5.89 -21.32 19.41
N GLY A 336 5.72 -22.63 19.64
CA GLY A 336 6.71 -23.51 20.26
C GLY A 336 7.01 -23.24 21.74
N SER A 337 6.31 -22.30 22.40
CA SER A 337 6.65 -21.88 23.76
C SER A 337 6.17 -22.83 24.86
N THR A 338 6.92 -22.84 25.96
CA THR A 338 6.55 -23.54 27.20
C THR A 338 5.77 -22.59 28.10
N VAL A 339 4.60 -23.01 28.59
CA VAL A 339 3.68 -22.17 29.39
C VAL A 339 3.19 -22.90 30.65
N SER A 340 2.92 -22.17 31.73
CA SER A 340 2.38 -22.75 32.97
C SER A 340 1.35 -21.85 33.67
N GLY A 341 0.65 -22.39 34.66
CA GLY A 341 -0.30 -21.66 35.51
C GLY A 341 -1.45 -21.00 34.74
N THR A 342 -1.50 -19.67 34.78
CA THR A 342 -2.56 -18.87 34.14
C THR A 342 -1.97 -18.07 33.00
N VAL A 343 -2.24 -18.51 31.78
CA VAL A 343 -1.68 -17.99 30.53
C VAL A 343 -2.63 -16.96 29.96
N THR A 344 -2.16 -15.71 29.79
CA THR A 344 -2.92 -14.70 29.06
C THR A 344 -2.63 -14.86 27.57
N ILE A 345 -3.54 -15.52 26.85
CA ILE A 345 -3.53 -15.51 25.40
C ILE A 345 -3.94 -14.10 24.95
N GLN A 346 -3.17 -13.48 24.07
CA GLN A 346 -3.41 -12.14 23.54
C GLN A 346 -3.37 -12.18 22.02
N ALA A 347 -4.38 -11.60 21.39
CA ALA A 347 -4.45 -11.46 19.94
C ALA A 347 -4.41 -9.98 19.55
N GLU A 348 -3.63 -9.68 18.52
CA GLU A 348 -3.76 -8.42 17.78
C GLU A 348 -4.70 -8.65 16.61
N ALA A 349 -5.74 -7.82 16.48
CA ALA A 349 -6.72 -7.88 15.41
C ALA A 349 -6.86 -6.50 14.75
N THR A 350 -6.79 -6.47 13.42
CA THR A 350 -6.90 -5.25 12.62
C THR A 350 -7.91 -5.45 11.50
N ASP A 351 -8.98 -4.64 11.52
CA ASP A 351 -9.72 -4.33 10.31
C ASP A 351 -8.97 -3.18 9.61
N ARG A 352 -8.66 -3.35 8.33
CA ARG A 352 -7.92 -2.35 7.54
C ARG A 352 -8.86 -1.49 6.69
N GLY A 353 -10.06 -1.99 6.40
CA GLY A 353 -11.05 -1.35 5.53
C GLY A 353 -10.58 -1.11 4.10
N ILE A 354 -11.53 -0.73 3.25
CA ILE A 354 -11.25 -0.39 1.85
C ILE A 354 -10.49 0.95 1.77
N LYS A 355 -9.40 0.95 0.99
CA LYS A 355 -8.45 2.06 0.84
C LYS A 355 -9.13 3.41 0.55
N GLY A 356 -9.14 4.29 1.57
CA GLY A 356 -9.69 5.64 1.51
C GLY A 356 -10.74 5.91 2.59
N LYS A 357 -11.35 4.85 3.12
CA LYS A 357 -12.32 4.91 4.21
C LYS A 357 -11.68 4.53 5.56
N ALA A 358 -12.30 4.92 6.67
CA ALA A 358 -11.96 4.38 7.97
C ALA A 358 -12.51 2.94 8.10
N PRO A 359 -11.77 1.98 8.66
CA PRO A 359 -12.22 0.59 8.79
C PRO A 359 -13.52 0.47 9.58
N SER A 360 -14.32 -0.56 9.29
CA SER A 360 -15.55 -0.87 10.05
C SER A 360 -15.25 -1.15 11.53
N GLY A 361 -14.07 -1.68 11.82
CA GLY A 361 -13.53 -1.96 13.14
C GLY A 361 -13.85 -3.38 13.62
N ILE A 362 -13.02 -3.89 14.53
CA ILE A 362 -13.19 -5.22 15.11
C ILE A 362 -14.36 -5.23 16.10
N GLN A 363 -15.33 -6.12 15.88
CA GLN A 363 -16.47 -6.38 16.74
C GLN A 363 -16.08 -7.30 17.91
N LYS A 364 -15.31 -8.35 17.63
CA LYS A 364 -14.84 -9.34 18.62
C LYS A 364 -13.67 -10.17 18.11
N VAL A 365 -12.96 -10.82 19.02
CA VAL A 365 -12.04 -11.92 18.75
C VAL A 365 -12.48 -13.15 19.55
N GLU A 366 -12.72 -14.26 18.86
CA GLU A 366 -12.96 -15.58 19.42
C GLU A 366 -11.62 -16.32 19.60
N PHE A 367 -11.43 -17.00 20.73
CA PHE A 367 -10.21 -17.75 21.05
C PHE A 367 -10.51 -19.25 21.12
N TYR A 368 -9.66 -20.06 20.50
CA TYR A 368 -9.79 -21.50 20.39
C TYR A 368 -8.55 -22.18 20.97
N ILE A 369 -8.76 -23.30 21.66
CA ILE A 369 -7.70 -24.19 22.16
C ILE A 369 -8.06 -25.62 21.78
N ASP A 370 -7.12 -26.35 21.18
CA ASP A 370 -7.33 -27.70 20.61
C ASP A 370 -8.59 -27.75 19.71
N GLY A 371 -8.75 -26.75 18.84
CA GLY A 371 -9.92 -26.55 17.97
C GLY A 371 -11.24 -26.19 18.68
N THR A 372 -11.26 -26.10 20.01
CA THR A 372 -12.47 -25.82 20.81
C THR A 372 -12.55 -24.34 21.18
N LEU A 373 -13.69 -23.68 20.92
CA LEU A 373 -13.94 -22.29 21.34
C LEU A 373 -13.93 -22.18 22.88
N VAL A 374 -12.95 -21.46 23.44
CA VAL A 374 -12.80 -21.29 24.90
C VAL A 374 -13.33 -19.94 25.42
N GLY A 375 -13.39 -18.91 24.56
CA GLY A 375 -13.91 -17.60 24.93
C GLY A 375 -13.94 -16.61 23.78
N ALA A 376 -14.43 -15.40 24.06
CA ALA A 376 -14.40 -14.29 23.12
C ALA A 376 -14.26 -12.95 23.87
N ASP A 377 -13.53 -12.01 23.28
CA ASP A 377 -13.33 -10.64 23.79
C ASP A 377 -13.86 -9.63 22.76
N THR A 378 -14.51 -8.57 23.23
CA THR A 378 -15.04 -7.47 22.40
C THR A 378 -14.23 -6.18 22.53
N THR A 379 -13.19 -6.16 23.36
CA THR A 379 -12.38 -4.99 23.68
C THR A 379 -10.91 -5.20 23.37
N SER A 380 -10.28 -4.24 22.67
CA SER A 380 -8.83 -4.24 22.48
C SER A 380 -8.12 -3.69 23.74
N PRO A 381 -7.01 -4.28 24.20
CA PRO A 381 -6.30 -5.44 23.65
C PRO A 381 -7.06 -6.75 23.91
N TYR A 382 -7.31 -7.53 22.85
CA TYR A 382 -8.11 -8.75 22.93
C TYR A 382 -7.36 -9.86 23.66
N THR A 383 -7.97 -10.39 24.73
CA THR A 383 -7.31 -11.37 25.61
C THR A 383 -8.23 -12.53 26.03
N TYR A 384 -7.60 -13.67 26.35
CA TYR A 384 -8.25 -14.79 27.02
C TYR A 384 -7.33 -15.36 28.11
N SER A 385 -7.87 -15.52 29.32
CA SER A 385 -7.16 -16.06 30.48
C SER A 385 -7.34 -17.58 30.58
N TRP A 386 -6.43 -18.34 29.98
CA TRP A 386 -6.42 -19.81 30.04
C TRP A 386 -5.74 -20.31 31.32
N ASN A 387 -6.33 -21.32 31.99
CA ASN A 387 -5.70 -21.98 33.14
C ASN A 387 -5.21 -23.39 32.73
N THR A 388 -3.92 -23.65 32.92
CA THR A 388 -3.23 -24.90 32.61
C THR A 388 -2.91 -25.76 33.86
N ASP A 389 -3.37 -25.36 35.05
CA ASP A 389 -3.16 -26.06 36.33
C ASP A 389 -3.65 -27.53 36.26
N SER A 390 -4.73 -27.80 35.49
CA SER A 390 -5.32 -29.13 35.29
C SER A 390 -4.68 -29.97 34.17
N LEU A 391 -3.73 -29.41 33.41
CA LEU A 391 -3.12 -30.06 32.24
C LEU A 391 -1.81 -30.77 32.62
N GLN A 392 -1.52 -31.89 31.97
CA GLN A 392 -0.34 -32.69 32.29
C GLN A 392 0.95 -31.97 31.88
N TYR A 393 2.00 -31.98 32.71
CA TYR A 393 3.31 -31.50 32.28
C TYR A 393 3.81 -32.28 31.05
N GLY A 394 4.37 -31.56 30.08
CA GLY A 394 4.79 -32.10 28.79
C GLY A 394 3.64 -32.40 27.81
N SER A 395 2.39 -32.05 28.12
CA SER A 395 1.31 -32.06 27.11
C SER A 395 1.42 -30.88 26.16
N THR A 396 1.05 -31.12 24.90
CA THR A 396 1.07 -30.12 23.82
C THR A 396 -0.35 -29.73 23.49
N HIS A 397 -0.60 -28.43 23.29
CA HIS A 397 -1.90 -27.86 22.95
C HIS A 397 -1.77 -26.88 21.79
N THR A 398 -2.82 -26.75 20.97
CA THR A 398 -2.87 -25.74 19.91
C THR A 398 -3.74 -24.55 20.27
N ILE A 399 -3.40 -23.35 19.79
CA ILE A 399 -4.12 -22.10 20.03
C ILE A 399 -4.36 -21.39 18.70
N GLN A 400 -5.58 -20.89 18.50
CA GLN A 400 -5.97 -20.09 17.33
C GLN A 400 -6.95 -18.98 17.74
N ALA A 401 -6.93 -17.84 17.04
CA ALA A 401 -7.90 -16.77 17.19
C ALA A 401 -8.69 -16.54 15.89
N LYS A 402 -9.92 -16.02 16.04
CA LYS A 402 -10.79 -15.63 14.92
C LYS A 402 -11.41 -14.27 15.20
N ALA A 403 -11.00 -13.26 14.47
CA ALA A 403 -11.58 -11.92 14.57
C ALA A 403 -12.83 -11.82 13.71
N TYR A 404 -13.77 -10.99 14.16
CA TYR A 404 -14.94 -10.55 13.42
C TYR A 404 -14.97 -9.03 13.45
N ASP A 405 -15.41 -8.42 12.36
CA ASP A 405 -15.58 -6.98 12.25
C ASP A 405 -17.06 -6.55 12.37
N ASN A 406 -17.28 -5.24 12.34
CA ASN A 406 -18.63 -4.66 12.43
C ASN A 406 -19.45 -4.81 11.13
N ALA A 407 -18.85 -5.23 10.01
CA ALA A 407 -19.55 -5.67 8.81
C ALA A 407 -19.95 -7.17 8.87
N GLY A 408 -19.49 -7.91 9.87
CA GLY A 408 -19.81 -9.32 10.12
C GLY A 408 -18.91 -10.33 9.39
N ARG A 409 -17.84 -9.89 8.73
CA ARG A 409 -16.84 -10.79 8.12
C ARG A 409 -15.89 -11.31 9.19
N SER A 410 -15.11 -12.35 8.89
CA SER A 410 -14.16 -12.93 9.85
C SER A 410 -12.90 -13.48 9.22
N GLY A 411 -11.75 -13.22 9.84
CA GLY A 411 -10.47 -13.85 9.54
C GLY A 411 -9.96 -14.68 10.71
N ILE A 412 -9.06 -15.63 10.43
CA ILE A 412 -8.56 -16.63 11.37
C ILE A 412 -7.03 -16.53 11.39
N SER A 413 -6.42 -16.65 12.57
CA SER A 413 -4.96 -16.63 12.73
C SER A 413 -4.32 -17.93 12.25
N PRO A 414 -3.01 -17.93 11.97
CA PRO A 414 -2.22 -19.15 12.07
C PRO A 414 -2.51 -19.85 13.41
N GLU A 415 -2.50 -21.19 13.39
CA GLU A 415 -2.50 -21.99 14.61
C GLU A 415 -1.07 -21.99 15.19
N ILE A 416 -0.95 -21.80 16.50
CA ILE A 416 0.32 -21.92 17.23
C ILE A 416 0.26 -23.11 18.19
N THR A 417 1.42 -23.66 18.55
CA THR A 417 1.58 -24.82 19.43
C THR A 417 2.31 -24.41 20.71
N VAL A 418 1.84 -24.87 21.86
CA VAL A 418 2.49 -24.64 23.17
C VAL A 418 2.57 -25.92 24.00
N VAL A 419 3.55 -25.98 24.91
CA VAL A 419 3.80 -27.12 25.80
C VAL A 419 3.61 -26.73 27.25
N ILE A 420 2.92 -27.57 28.05
CA ILE A 420 2.69 -27.30 29.47
C ILE A 420 3.95 -27.58 30.29
N GLY A 421 4.60 -26.53 30.74
CA GLY A 421 5.79 -26.58 31.60
C GLY A 421 5.47 -26.66 33.09
N ASP A 422 6.47 -27.11 33.84
CA ASP A 422 6.64 -26.80 35.26
C ASP A 422 7.57 -25.55 35.34
N GLU A 423 7.60 -24.80 36.46
CA GLU A 423 8.43 -23.59 36.66
C GLU A 423 9.37 -23.61 37.89
N ASP A 424 9.26 -24.58 38.82
CA ASP A 424 10.16 -24.68 39.99
C ASP A 424 11.33 -25.64 39.78
N ALA A 425 12.58 -25.18 39.92
CA ALA A 425 13.72 -26.10 40.05
C ALA A 425 13.61 -26.92 41.35
N PRO A 426 14.03 -28.21 41.37
CA PRO A 426 13.96 -29.04 42.56
C PRO A 426 14.87 -28.50 43.67
N ILE A 427 14.61 -28.87 44.92
CA ILE A 427 15.43 -28.47 46.07
C ILE A 427 16.21 -29.67 46.58
N VAL A 428 17.49 -29.47 46.88
CA VAL A 428 18.37 -30.51 47.45
C VAL A 428 19.24 -29.93 48.56
N ASN A 429 19.39 -30.70 49.64
CA ASN A 429 20.28 -30.36 50.75
C ASN A 429 21.10 -31.59 51.16
N ILE A 430 22.39 -31.38 51.45
CA ILE A 430 23.21 -32.38 52.16
C ILE A 430 22.73 -32.42 53.61
N THR A 431 22.29 -33.59 54.08
CA THR A 431 21.79 -33.79 55.46
C THR A 431 22.82 -34.45 56.37
N ASN A 432 23.77 -35.19 55.78
CA ASN A 432 24.95 -35.72 56.45
C ASN A 432 26.14 -35.77 55.45
N PRO A 433 27.38 -35.49 55.83
CA PRO A 433 27.81 -34.92 57.12
C PRO A 433 27.28 -33.49 57.33
N GLN A 434 27.41 -32.95 58.55
CA GLN A 434 27.01 -31.56 58.84
C GLN A 434 28.11 -30.57 58.45
N ASN A 435 27.73 -29.36 58.05
CA ASN A 435 28.68 -28.30 57.73
C ASN A 435 29.55 -27.94 58.94
N GLY A 436 30.87 -27.87 58.74
CA GLY A 436 31.87 -27.67 59.79
C GLY A 436 32.22 -28.90 60.63
N SER A 437 31.68 -30.09 60.31
CA SER A 437 31.97 -31.30 61.10
C SER A 437 33.34 -31.92 60.81
N THR A 438 33.89 -32.60 61.83
CA THR A 438 35.11 -33.40 61.73
C THR A 438 34.75 -34.85 61.47
N VAL A 439 35.37 -35.48 60.47
CA VAL A 439 35.09 -36.84 60.00
C VAL A 439 36.37 -37.67 59.87
N SER A 440 36.25 -38.99 59.87
CA SER A 440 37.37 -39.93 59.66
C SER A 440 36.87 -41.32 59.28
N GLY A 441 37.66 -42.09 58.53
CA GLY A 441 37.25 -43.38 57.97
C GLY A 441 36.28 -43.24 56.79
N THR A 442 35.35 -44.19 56.64
CA THR A 442 34.29 -44.13 55.63
C THR A 442 33.11 -43.27 56.11
N VAL A 443 32.77 -42.26 55.33
CA VAL A 443 31.74 -41.25 55.59
C VAL A 443 30.61 -41.42 54.58
N THR A 444 29.39 -41.70 55.04
CA THR A 444 28.20 -41.70 54.17
C THR A 444 27.67 -40.28 54.01
N ILE A 445 27.86 -39.72 52.83
CA ILE A 445 27.18 -38.49 52.41
C ILE A 445 25.72 -38.85 52.10
N GLN A 446 24.79 -38.03 52.57
CA GLN A 446 23.35 -38.18 52.37
C GLN A 446 22.76 -36.87 51.88
N ALA A 447 21.88 -36.94 50.87
CA ALA A 447 21.13 -35.79 50.37
C ALA A 447 19.62 -36.05 50.43
N GLU A 448 18.89 -35.05 50.91
CA GLU A 448 17.43 -35.01 50.78
C GLU A 448 17.10 -34.09 49.60
N ALA A 449 16.44 -34.64 48.58
CA ALA A 449 15.96 -33.91 47.42
C ALA A 449 14.44 -34.00 47.32
N THR A 450 13.80 -32.84 47.14
CA THR A 450 12.34 -32.69 47.03
C THR A 450 12.01 -31.82 45.83
N ASP A 451 11.19 -32.34 44.92
CA ASP A 451 10.51 -31.51 43.93
C ASP A 451 9.23 -30.92 44.54
N ARG A 452 8.90 -29.66 44.23
CA ARG A 452 7.83 -28.91 44.92
C ARG A 452 6.52 -28.93 44.15
N SER A 453 5.42 -29.08 44.90
CA SER A 453 4.07 -28.82 44.40
C SER A 453 3.74 -27.34 44.57
N ILE A 454 3.53 -26.62 43.47
CA ILE A 454 2.77 -25.36 43.47
C ILE A 454 1.28 -25.64 43.25
N LYS A 455 0.43 -24.87 43.94
CA LYS A 455 -1.04 -24.83 43.81
C LYS A 455 -1.80 -26.17 43.89
N GLY A 456 -1.16 -27.25 44.37
CA GLY A 456 -1.78 -28.57 44.49
C GLY A 456 -1.67 -29.45 43.25
N LYS A 457 -0.88 -29.06 42.25
CA LYS A 457 -0.47 -29.92 41.14
C LYS A 457 0.58 -30.93 41.62
N ALA A 458 0.57 -32.16 41.10
CA ALA A 458 1.61 -33.13 41.46
C ALA A 458 2.98 -32.65 40.93
N PRO A 459 4.07 -32.73 41.72
CA PRO A 459 5.41 -32.35 41.26
C PRO A 459 5.89 -33.27 40.13
N SER A 460 6.77 -32.77 39.28
CA SER A 460 7.35 -33.55 38.17
C SER A 460 8.16 -34.76 38.64
N GLY A 461 8.80 -34.66 39.82
CA GLY A 461 9.58 -35.70 40.49
C GLY A 461 11.08 -35.62 40.21
N ILE A 462 11.88 -36.10 41.16
CA ILE A 462 13.35 -36.14 41.06
C ILE A 462 13.79 -37.32 40.18
N GLN A 463 14.54 -37.02 39.12
CA GLN A 463 15.18 -37.98 38.21
C GLN A 463 16.46 -38.58 38.80
N LYS A 464 17.32 -37.73 39.38
CA LYS A 464 18.63 -38.11 39.97
C LYS A 464 19.17 -37.06 40.93
N VAL A 465 20.09 -37.45 41.80
CA VAL A 465 20.95 -36.56 42.58
C VAL A 465 22.42 -36.90 42.31
N GLU A 466 23.18 -35.90 41.86
CA GLU A 466 24.63 -35.98 41.65
C GLU A 466 25.37 -35.44 42.88
N PHE A 467 26.44 -36.12 43.30
CA PHE A 467 27.29 -35.75 44.43
C PHE A 467 28.66 -35.28 43.95
N TYR A 468 29.11 -34.15 44.50
CA TYR A 468 30.37 -33.49 44.17
C TYR A 468 31.22 -33.35 45.43
N ILE A 469 32.53 -33.55 45.30
CA ILE A 469 33.53 -33.25 46.34
C ILE A 469 34.63 -32.39 45.71
N ASP A 470 34.96 -31.27 46.35
CA ASP A 470 35.91 -30.26 45.86
C ASP A 470 35.63 -29.85 44.39
N GLY A 471 34.35 -29.64 44.09
CA GLY A 471 33.85 -29.32 42.74
C GLY A 471 33.86 -30.47 41.72
N THR A 472 34.43 -31.63 42.06
CA THR A 472 34.52 -32.80 41.17
C THR A 472 33.33 -33.74 41.38
N LEU A 473 32.66 -34.17 40.31
CA LEU A 473 31.59 -35.18 40.37
C LEU A 473 32.16 -36.53 40.84
N VAL A 474 31.70 -37.03 41.99
CA VAL A 474 32.18 -38.30 42.58
C VAL A 474 31.19 -39.47 42.42
N GLY A 475 29.92 -39.17 42.18
CA GLY A 475 28.88 -40.18 41.95
C GLY A 475 27.49 -39.58 41.69
N ALA A 476 26.53 -40.43 41.35
CA ALA A 476 25.13 -40.05 41.20
C ALA A 476 24.22 -41.19 41.68
N ASP A 477 23.09 -40.83 42.29
CA ASP A 477 22.07 -41.75 42.81
C ASP A 477 20.71 -41.39 42.20
N THR A 478 19.97 -42.39 41.71
CA THR A 478 18.64 -42.22 41.11
C THR A 478 17.52 -42.61 42.08
N THR A 479 17.85 -43.05 43.29
CA THR A 479 16.90 -43.61 44.27
C THR A 479 17.00 -42.91 45.62
N SER A 480 15.85 -42.44 46.13
CA SER A 480 15.78 -41.90 47.49
C SER A 480 15.74 -43.03 48.54
N PRO A 481 16.47 -42.94 49.67
CA PRO A 481 17.31 -41.83 50.11
C PRO A 481 18.65 -41.78 49.34
N TYR A 482 18.96 -40.62 48.76
CA TYR A 482 20.13 -40.43 47.91
C TYR A 482 21.41 -40.42 48.75
N THR A 483 22.38 -41.27 48.42
CA THR A 483 23.63 -41.40 49.21
C THR A 483 24.90 -41.58 48.37
N TYR A 484 26.03 -41.22 48.96
CA TYR A 484 27.36 -41.53 48.45
C TYR A 484 28.30 -41.96 49.58
N SER A 485 29.17 -42.95 49.33
CA SER A 485 30.10 -43.48 50.34
C SER A 485 31.52 -43.01 50.03
N TRP A 486 32.04 -42.12 50.88
CA TRP A 486 33.34 -41.47 50.70
C TRP A 486 34.36 -41.99 51.73
N ASN A 487 35.50 -42.51 51.27
CA ASN A 487 36.57 -42.95 52.17
C ASN A 487 37.59 -41.82 52.38
N THR A 488 37.81 -41.44 53.65
CA THR A 488 38.74 -40.37 54.06
C THR A 488 40.09 -40.89 54.59
N ASP A 489 40.32 -42.20 54.67
CA ASP A 489 41.53 -42.76 55.33
C ASP A 489 42.86 -42.33 54.68
N SER A 490 42.85 -42.11 53.36
CA SER A 490 43.98 -41.62 52.56
C SER A 490 44.12 -40.10 52.55
N LEU A 491 43.22 -39.36 53.21
CA LEU A 491 43.26 -37.89 53.29
C LEU A 491 44.08 -37.43 54.50
N GLN A 492 44.60 -36.21 54.42
CA GLN A 492 45.49 -35.65 55.43
C GLN A 492 44.70 -35.14 56.63
N TYR A 493 45.20 -35.35 57.85
CA TYR A 493 44.62 -34.69 59.02
C TYR A 493 44.69 -33.16 58.87
N GLY A 494 43.59 -32.50 59.22
CA GLY A 494 43.39 -31.06 59.01
C GLY A 494 43.00 -30.63 57.60
N SER A 495 42.92 -31.53 56.59
CA SER A 495 42.43 -31.11 55.27
C SER A 495 40.92 -30.84 55.30
N THR A 496 40.51 -29.73 54.71
CA THR A 496 39.12 -29.34 54.51
C THR A 496 38.66 -29.72 53.10
N HIS A 497 37.49 -30.33 52.98
CA HIS A 497 36.87 -30.70 51.71
C HIS A 497 35.45 -30.12 51.62
N THR A 498 35.03 -29.64 50.45
CA THR A 498 33.65 -29.18 50.22
C THR A 498 32.81 -30.25 49.54
N ILE A 499 31.55 -30.39 49.97
CA ILE A 499 30.59 -31.36 49.49
C ILE A 499 29.36 -30.60 48.96
N GLN A 500 28.91 -30.93 47.76
CA GLN A 500 27.71 -30.35 47.14
C GLN A 500 26.88 -31.44 46.46
N ALA A 501 25.55 -31.29 46.45
CA ALA A 501 24.65 -32.13 45.67
C ALA A 501 23.89 -31.31 44.62
N LYS A 502 23.58 -31.94 43.48
CA LYS A 502 22.70 -31.38 42.44
C LYS A 502 21.57 -32.34 42.14
N ALA A 503 20.33 -31.92 42.37
CA ALA A 503 19.15 -32.70 42.03
C ALA A 503 18.62 -32.29 40.66
N TYR A 504 18.18 -33.27 39.87
CA TYR A 504 17.59 -33.07 38.56
C TYR A 504 16.13 -33.50 38.61
N ASP A 505 15.21 -32.67 38.11
CA ASP A 505 13.80 -33.04 37.98
C ASP A 505 13.52 -33.78 36.66
N ASN A 506 12.30 -34.32 36.50
CA ASN A 506 11.90 -35.04 35.29
C ASN A 506 11.66 -34.13 34.07
N THR A 507 11.68 -32.80 34.23
CA THR A 507 11.71 -31.83 33.13
C THR A 507 13.14 -31.44 32.72
N GLY A 508 14.15 -31.90 33.47
CA GLY A 508 15.58 -31.72 33.19
C GLY A 508 16.26 -30.58 33.94
N ARG A 509 15.58 -29.89 34.88
CA ARG A 509 16.13 -28.71 35.58
C ARG A 509 16.85 -29.08 36.86
N VAL A 510 17.71 -28.18 37.33
CA VAL A 510 18.75 -28.48 38.32
C VAL A 510 18.61 -27.63 39.58
N GLY A 511 18.37 -28.30 40.70
CA GLY A 511 18.57 -27.78 42.04
C GLY A 511 20.01 -27.99 42.49
N VAL A 512 20.59 -27.03 43.21
CA VAL A 512 21.96 -27.13 43.75
C VAL A 512 21.92 -26.88 45.26
N SER A 513 22.59 -27.73 46.05
CA SER A 513 22.66 -27.57 47.49
C SER A 513 23.62 -26.44 47.88
N PRO A 514 23.48 -25.87 49.09
CA PRO A 514 24.59 -25.21 49.77
C PRO A 514 25.80 -26.17 49.87
N GLU A 515 27.01 -25.61 49.93
CA GLU A 515 28.22 -26.40 50.19
C GLU A 515 28.33 -26.78 51.67
N VAL A 516 28.73 -28.02 51.92
CA VAL A 516 29.06 -28.57 53.23
C VAL A 516 30.57 -28.77 53.31
N THR A 517 31.26 -27.99 54.14
CA THR A 517 32.70 -28.14 54.39
C THR A 517 32.91 -29.10 55.57
N VAL A 518 33.85 -30.03 55.45
CA VAL A 518 34.23 -30.97 56.53
C VAL A 518 35.74 -31.13 56.65
N THR A 519 36.22 -31.51 57.83
CA THR A 519 37.66 -31.61 58.18
C THR A 519 38.04 -33.01 58.67
N ILE A 520 39.27 -33.48 58.43
CA ILE A 520 39.73 -34.82 58.87
C ILE A 520 40.51 -34.77 60.22
N GLY A 521 40.20 -35.61 61.23
CA GLY A 521 40.73 -35.46 62.61
C GLY A 521 41.26 -36.71 63.37
N ASP A 522 41.96 -36.47 64.49
CA ASP A 522 42.74 -37.42 65.34
C ASP A 522 42.35 -37.29 66.86
N THR A 523 42.87 -38.15 67.76
CA THR A 523 42.36 -38.29 69.16
C THR A 523 43.37 -38.75 70.27
N VAL A 524 44.70 -38.59 70.13
CA VAL A 524 45.69 -39.20 71.08
C VAL A 524 46.66 -38.20 71.76
N ALA A 525 46.47 -37.98 73.07
CA ALA A 525 47.23 -36.99 73.85
C ALA A 525 48.78 -37.14 73.87
N PRO A 526 49.53 -36.01 73.79
CA PRO A 526 50.99 -35.98 73.79
C PRO A 526 51.62 -36.01 75.19
N THR A 527 52.96 -36.04 75.21
CA THR A 527 53.83 -36.01 76.41
C THR A 527 54.84 -34.85 76.35
N ILE A 528 55.29 -34.31 77.49
CA ILE A 528 56.15 -33.11 77.56
C ILE A 528 57.09 -33.05 78.78
N THR A 529 58.27 -32.43 78.60
CA THR A 529 59.22 -32.07 79.68
C THR A 529 59.92 -30.73 79.40
N ILE A 530 60.11 -29.85 80.41
CA ILE A 530 60.94 -28.64 80.29
C ILE A 530 62.44 -28.99 80.24
N THR A 531 63.20 -28.29 79.40
CA THR A 531 64.64 -28.49 79.16
C THR A 531 65.50 -27.25 79.43
N ASN A 532 64.92 -26.05 79.43
CA ASN A 532 65.58 -24.80 79.81
C ASN A 532 64.53 -23.78 80.34
N PRO A 533 64.88 -22.80 81.21
CA PRO A 533 66.08 -22.75 82.03
C PRO A 533 66.22 -23.98 82.94
N GLN A 534 67.39 -24.13 83.58
CA GLN A 534 67.58 -25.17 84.62
C GLN A 534 67.00 -24.68 85.95
N ASP A 535 66.54 -25.60 86.80
CA ASP A 535 65.96 -25.26 88.11
C ASP A 535 66.99 -24.54 89.01
N GLY A 536 66.66 -23.30 89.40
CA GLY A 536 67.53 -22.41 90.19
C GLY A 536 68.36 -21.40 89.37
N GLY A 537 68.10 -21.23 88.07
CA GLY A 537 68.87 -20.33 87.19
C GLY A 537 68.62 -18.82 87.37
N THR A 538 69.57 -17.98 86.97
CA THR A 538 69.39 -16.53 86.81
C THR A 538 69.39 -16.18 85.33
N VAL A 539 68.46 -15.33 84.91
CA VAL A 539 68.15 -15.00 83.52
C VAL A 539 67.78 -13.51 83.43
N PHE A 540 67.77 -12.91 82.23
CA PHE A 540 67.47 -11.49 82.04
C PHE A 540 67.09 -11.14 80.61
N GLY A 541 66.47 -9.98 80.41
CA GLY A 541 65.95 -9.57 79.10
C GLY A 541 64.70 -10.39 78.77
N THR A 542 64.55 -10.72 77.49
CA THR A 542 63.69 -11.83 77.06
C THR A 542 64.39 -13.18 77.28
N VAL A 543 63.74 -14.06 78.03
CA VAL A 543 64.29 -15.32 78.54
C VAL A 543 63.69 -16.51 77.78
N VAL A 544 64.53 -17.27 77.09
CA VAL A 544 64.08 -18.45 76.33
C VAL A 544 63.91 -19.66 77.26
N ILE A 545 62.68 -19.85 77.74
CA ILE A 545 62.20 -21.12 78.29
C ILE A 545 62.16 -22.14 77.14
N SER A 546 62.41 -23.41 77.38
CA SER A 546 62.41 -24.47 76.36
C SER A 546 61.82 -25.77 76.89
N ALA A 547 61.12 -26.52 76.04
CA ALA A 547 60.55 -27.82 76.34
C ALA A 547 60.67 -28.79 75.16
N SER A 548 60.59 -30.08 75.47
CA SER A 548 60.55 -31.18 74.51
C SER A 548 59.22 -31.92 74.66
N ALA A 549 58.48 -32.05 73.56
CA ALA A 549 57.17 -32.70 73.51
C ALA A 549 57.10 -33.74 72.39
N GLN A 550 56.32 -34.80 72.60
CA GLN A 550 56.14 -35.91 71.66
C GLN A 550 54.67 -36.37 71.63
N ASP A 551 54.09 -36.34 70.44
CA ASP A 551 52.92 -37.15 70.04
C ASP A 551 53.43 -38.48 69.43
N ARG A 552 52.64 -39.55 69.58
CA ARG A 552 52.94 -40.91 69.12
C ARG A 552 51.80 -41.55 68.31
N GLY A 553 50.63 -40.92 68.22
CA GLY A 553 49.50 -41.33 67.37
C GLY A 553 48.90 -42.72 67.64
N ILE A 554 47.96 -43.12 66.78
CA ILE A 554 47.39 -44.48 66.76
C ILE A 554 48.28 -45.41 65.94
N LYS A 555 48.54 -46.62 66.47
CA LYS A 555 49.43 -47.65 65.89
C LYS A 555 49.04 -48.03 64.45
N GLY A 556 49.67 -47.39 63.48
CA GLY A 556 49.53 -47.68 62.04
C GLY A 556 49.41 -46.43 61.14
N LYS A 557 49.11 -45.26 61.71
CA LYS A 557 49.11 -43.97 61.01
C LYS A 557 50.17 -43.05 61.62
N ALA A 558 50.54 -41.98 60.91
CA ALA A 558 51.44 -40.97 61.47
C ALA A 558 50.71 -40.15 62.57
N PRO A 559 51.41 -39.72 63.64
CA PRO A 559 50.88 -38.76 64.61
C PRO A 559 50.37 -37.48 63.92
N SER A 560 49.31 -36.86 64.45
CA SER A 560 48.89 -35.53 64.00
C SER A 560 49.92 -34.44 64.36
N GLY A 561 50.77 -34.72 65.36
CA GLY A 561 51.88 -33.87 65.77
C GLY A 561 51.46 -32.83 66.81
N ILE A 562 52.44 -32.26 67.51
CA ILE A 562 52.20 -31.21 68.49
C ILE A 562 51.74 -29.93 67.75
N GLN A 563 50.57 -29.43 68.12
CA GLN A 563 50.09 -28.10 67.72
C GLN A 563 50.84 -27.01 68.45
N LYS A 564 51.03 -27.19 69.76
CA LYS A 564 51.68 -26.22 70.62
C LYS A 564 52.12 -26.75 71.97
N VAL A 565 52.98 -25.97 72.61
CA VAL A 565 53.32 -26.08 74.02
C VAL A 565 52.99 -24.76 74.70
N GLU A 566 52.04 -24.78 75.62
CA GLU A 566 51.75 -23.67 76.53
C GLU A 566 52.80 -23.63 77.65
N PHE A 567 53.26 -22.44 78.01
CA PHE A 567 54.23 -22.20 79.08
C PHE A 567 53.63 -21.29 80.15
N TYR A 568 53.93 -21.59 81.41
CA TYR A 568 53.36 -20.98 82.61
C TYR A 568 54.48 -20.51 83.54
N VAL A 569 54.30 -19.35 84.19
CA VAL A 569 55.14 -18.88 85.30
C VAL A 569 54.29 -18.59 86.52
N ASP A 570 54.74 -19.03 87.70
CA ASP A 570 54.05 -18.93 89.00
C ASP A 570 52.61 -19.49 89.06
N GLY A 571 52.19 -20.21 88.02
CA GLY A 571 50.84 -20.76 87.83
C GLY A 571 50.03 -20.05 86.75
N ASP A 572 50.41 -18.82 86.37
CA ASP A 572 49.81 -18.07 85.29
C ASP A 572 50.39 -18.49 83.93
N LYS A 573 49.54 -18.61 82.90
CA LYS A 573 49.99 -18.88 81.54
C LYS A 573 50.65 -17.62 80.95
N ILE A 574 51.94 -17.69 80.66
CA ILE A 574 52.69 -16.59 80.06
C ILE A 574 52.69 -16.63 78.52
N GLY A 575 52.57 -17.81 77.91
CA GLY A 575 52.42 -17.91 76.45
C GLY A 575 52.38 -19.33 75.93
N GLU A 576 52.68 -19.48 74.64
CA GLU A 576 52.75 -20.76 73.93
C GLU A 576 53.72 -20.69 72.74
N ASP A 577 54.30 -21.84 72.35
CA ASP A 577 55.05 -22.02 71.10
C ASP A 577 54.41 -23.15 70.30
N ASN A 578 54.17 -22.91 69.01
CA ASN A 578 53.46 -23.80 68.11
C ASN A 578 54.43 -24.64 67.24
N SER A 579 55.73 -24.66 67.58
CA SER A 579 56.79 -25.27 66.77
C SER A 579 57.91 -25.91 67.60
N SER A 580 58.53 -26.98 67.09
CA SER A 580 59.67 -27.64 67.74
C SER A 580 61.01 -27.07 67.23
N PRO A 581 62.01 -26.82 68.10
CA PRO A 581 62.01 -27.02 69.55
C PRO A 581 61.16 -25.97 70.27
N TYR A 582 60.25 -26.41 71.13
CA TYR A 582 59.27 -25.51 71.76
C TYR A 582 59.96 -24.59 72.75
N THR A 583 59.77 -23.28 72.57
CA THR A 583 60.39 -22.24 73.38
C THR A 583 59.48 -21.04 73.62
N TYR A 584 59.38 -20.58 74.86
CA TYR A 584 58.71 -19.32 75.16
C TYR A 584 59.70 -18.26 75.65
N SER A 585 59.68 -17.13 74.96
CA SER A 585 60.46 -15.93 75.23
C SER A 585 59.78 -15.09 76.31
N TRP A 586 60.07 -15.40 77.56
CA TRP A 586 59.55 -14.72 78.75
C TRP A 586 60.25 -13.38 78.96
N ASP A 587 59.57 -12.28 78.65
CA ASP A 587 60.04 -10.92 78.92
C ASP A 587 60.10 -10.66 80.43
N THR A 588 61.30 -10.37 80.94
CA THR A 588 61.54 -10.06 82.36
C THR A 588 61.70 -8.57 82.63
N ASP A 589 61.66 -7.70 81.63
CA ASP A 589 62.07 -6.28 81.73
C ASP A 589 61.16 -5.40 82.61
N SER A 590 59.98 -5.92 82.95
CA SER A 590 59.00 -5.30 83.85
C SER A 590 59.04 -5.82 85.29
N LEU A 591 59.77 -6.90 85.55
CA LEU A 591 59.90 -7.52 86.87
C LEU A 591 61.05 -6.87 87.65
N GLN A 592 60.99 -6.93 88.98
CA GLN A 592 62.04 -6.31 89.81
C GLN A 592 63.34 -7.13 89.69
N TYR A 593 64.43 -6.47 89.29
CA TYR A 593 65.77 -7.09 89.23
C TYR A 593 66.10 -7.82 90.54
N GLY A 594 66.08 -9.16 90.52
CA GLY A 594 66.33 -10.03 91.68
C GLY A 594 65.12 -10.82 92.24
N SER A 595 63.92 -10.78 91.63
CA SER A 595 62.79 -11.63 92.06
C SER A 595 62.96 -13.12 91.68
N ILE A 596 62.17 -14.00 92.31
CA ILE A 596 62.18 -15.46 92.07
C ILE A 596 60.80 -15.89 91.55
N HIS A 597 60.79 -16.74 90.52
CA HIS A 597 59.61 -17.18 89.77
C HIS A 597 59.63 -18.70 89.50
N LEU A 598 58.49 -19.39 89.50
CA LEU A 598 58.32 -20.81 89.14
C LEU A 598 57.97 -20.97 87.64
N ILE A 599 58.21 -22.13 86.99
CA ILE A 599 57.82 -22.40 85.58
C ILE A 599 57.23 -23.80 85.37
N GLN A 600 56.15 -23.95 84.57
CA GLN A 600 55.57 -25.22 84.08
C GLN A 600 55.25 -25.15 82.57
N ALA A 601 55.03 -26.28 81.88
CA ALA A 601 54.59 -26.34 80.48
C ALA A 601 53.56 -27.45 80.20
N LYS A 602 52.76 -27.30 79.12
CA LYS A 602 51.73 -28.27 78.67
C LYS A 602 51.74 -28.40 77.15
N ALA A 603 51.80 -29.61 76.61
CA ALA A 603 51.73 -29.87 75.17
C ALA A 603 50.28 -30.17 74.73
N TYR A 604 49.95 -29.72 73.51
CA TYR A 604 48.70 -29.91 72.80
C TYR A 604 49.02 -30.50 71.42
N ASP A 605 48.30 -31.53 70.97
CA ASP A 605 48.41 -32.03 69.59
C ASP A 605 47.54 -31.24 68.59
N ASN A 606 47.69 -31.52 67.29
CA ASN A 606 46.93 -30.89 66.20
C ASN A 606 45.44 -31.29 66.15
N ALA A 607 44.98 -32.13 67.08
CA ALA A 607 43.57 -32.39 67.35
C ALA A 607 43.08 -31.82 68.70
N GLY A 608 43.95 -31.15 69.47
CA GLY A 608 43.62 -30.48 70.73
C GLY A 608 43.77 -31.33 72.01
N ASN A 609 44.33 -32.55 71.94
CA ASN A 609 44.54 -33.39 73.11
C ASN A 609 45.80 -32.95 73.90
N VAL A 610 45.80 -33.09 75.24
CA VAL A 610 46.72 -32.34 76.14
C VAL A 610 47.53 -33.24 77.09
N GLY A 611 48.80 -32.87 77.36
CA GLY A 611 49.64 -33.44 78.42
C GLY A 611 50.54 -32.40 79.13
N GLU A 612 50.97 -32.65 80.37
CA GLU A 612 51.61 -31.63 81.25
C GLU A 612 53.02 -32.02 81.77
N SER A 613 53.84 -31.02 82.13
CA SER A 613 55.19 -31.19 82.68
C SER A 613 55.30 -30.97 84.20
N SER A 614 56.45 -31.32 84.77
CA SER A 614 56.92 -30.88 86.10
C SER A 614 57.28 -29.37 86.14
N VAL A 615 57.56 -28.84 87.34
CA VAL A 615 57.77 -27.40 87.65
C VAL A 615 59.23 -27.08 88.08
N ILE A 616 59.78 -25.90 87.71
CA ILE A 616 61.16 -25.40 88.01
C ILE A 616 61.19 -23.91 88.48
N ARG A 617 62.35 -23.23 88.72
CA ARG A 617 62.48 -21.85 89.32
C ARG A 617 63.61 -20.90 88.77
N VAL A 618 63.43 -19.54 88.65
CA VAL A 618 64.39 -18.51 88.05
C VAL A 618 64.25 -16.96 88.40
N THR A 619 64.96 -16.00 87.71
CA THR A 619 65.13 -14.49 87.93
C THR A 619 65.15 -13.56 86.64
N ILE A 620 65.71 -12.29 86.56
CA ILE A 620 65.21 -11.07 85.76
C ILE A 620 66.25 -10.02 85.11
N GLY A 621 65.95 -9.22 84.01
CA GLY A 621 66.73 -8.00 83.49
C GLY A 621 66.19 -6.96 82.39
N ASP A 622 66.85 -6.56 81.25
CA ASP A 622 66.49 -5.34 80.35
C ASP A 622 67.07 -5.22 78.85
N GLY A 623 66.37 -4.69 77.78
CA GLY A 623 66.96 -4.03 76.52
C GLY A 623 66.16 -3.78 75.14
N GLN A 624 66.34 -2.66 74.32
CA GLN A 624 65.82 -2.45 72.88
C GLN A 624 66.31 -1.21 71.95
N ALA A 625 65.71 -0.91 70.73
CA ALA A 625 66.09 0.07 69.61
C ALA A 625 64.94 0.51 68.55
N PRO A 626 65.11 1.44 67.52
CA PRO A 626 64.03 2.16 66.73
C PRO A 626 63.75 1.79 65.22
N THR A 627 62.71 2.38 64.53
CA THR A 627 62.21 2.01 63.15
C THR A 627 61.71 3.15 62.20
N VAL A 628 61.54 2.88 60.86
CA VAL A 628 61.04 3.81 59.79
C VAL A 628 60.48 3.10 58.52
N THR A 629 59.56 3.74 57.77
CA THR A 629 58.91 3.24 56.54
C THR A 629 58.62 4.37 55.51
N ILE A 630 58.67 4.09 54.19
CA ILE A 630 58.21 5.01 53.11
C ILE A 630 56.73 4.79 52.80
N THR A 631 55.99 5.88 52.55
CA THR A 631 54.53 5.85 52.28
C THR A 631 54.13 6.35 50.88
N LYS A 632 54.98 7.13 50.19
CA LYS A 632 54.87 7.48 48.77
C LYS A 632 56.25 7.74 48.14
N PRO A 633 56.44 7.52 46.82
CA PRO A 633 55.55 6.79 45.90
C PRO A 633 55.44 5.30 46.29
N SER A 634 54.62 4.55 45.56
CA SER A 634 54.39 3.12 45.76
C SER A 634 55.50 2.28 45.10
N ASP A 635 55.77 1.08 45.61
CA ASP A 635 56.68 0.15 44.94
C ASP A 635 56.10 -0.32 43.60
N GLY A 636 56.88 -0.18 42.53
CA GLY A 636 56.48 -0.39 41.14
C GLY A 636 55.81 0.82 40.44
N GLU A 637 55.68 1.99 41.08
CA GLU A 637 54.98 3.14 40.50
C GLU A 637 55.74 3.76 39.31
N THR A 638 55.04 4.02 38.21
CA THR A 638 55.59 4.72 37.04
C THR A 638 55.39 6.23 37.18
N VAL A 639 56.48 6.99 37.11
CA VAL A 639 56.51 8.42 37.44
C VAL A 639 57.22 9.26 36.36
N SER A 640 56.85 10.55 36.27
CA SER A 640 57.56 11.55 35.47
C SER A 640 57.32 12.97 36.03
N GLY A 641 58.12 13.95 35.60
CA GLY A 641 58.04 15.32 36.09
C GLY A 641 58.67 15.53 37.48
N THR A 642 57.86 15.97 38.44
CA THR A 642 58.31 16.20 39.83
C THR A 642 57.49 15.35 40.80
N VAL A 643 58.20 14.47 41.51
CA VAL A 643 57.69 13.41 42.38
C VAL A 643 57.92 13.79 43.84
N THR A 644 56.93 13.55 44.70
CA THR A 644 57.05 13.78 46.16
C THR A 644 57.19 12.44 46.88
N ILE A 645 58.28 12.29 47.62
CA ILE A 645 58.59 11.14 48.47
C ILE A 645 58.15 11.46 49.91
N GLN A 646 57.56 10.49 50.61
CA GLN A 646 57.01 10.66 51.97
C GLN A 646 57.38 9.46 52.87
N ALA A 647 57.64 9.69 54.16
CA ALA A 647 58.01 8.64 55.12
C ALA A 647 57.52 8.89 56.56
N GLU A 648 57.43 7.81 57.34
CA GLU A 648 57.01 7.79 58.75
C GLU A 648 58.03 7.03 59.62
N ALA A 649 58.33 7.52 60.84
CA ALA A 649 59.34 6.95 61.73
C ALA A 649 58.91 6.92 63.19
N THR A 650 59.34 5.91 63.95
CA THR A 650 58.98 5.73 65.37
C THR A 650 60.13 5.15 66.21
N ASP A 651 60.34 5.72 67.40
CA ASP A 651 61.16 5.09 68.45
C ASP A 651 60.25 4.37 69.46
N ARG A 652 60.68 3.20 69.90
CA ARG A 652 59.99 2.36 70.90
C ARG A 652 60.99 1.93 71.96
N GLY A 653 60.91 2.59 73.11
CA GLY A 653 61.53 2.11 74.34
C GLY A 653 60.91 0.77 74.76
N ILE A 654 61.64 0.05 75.61
CA ILE A 654 61.18 -1.23 76.21
C ILE A 654 59.81 -1.01 76.88
N LYS A 655 58.93 -1.99 76.68
CA LYS A 655 57.51 -2.00 77.06
C LYS A 655 57.28 -1.67 78.55
N GLY A 656 57.11 -0.38 78.86
CA GLY A 656 56.88 0.12 80.23
C GLY A 656 57.72 1.34 80.61
N LYS A 657 58.78 1.66 79.86
CA LYS A 657 59.54 2.92 79.95
C LYS A 657 59.19 3.84 78.77
N ALA A 658 59.41 5.14 78.93
CA ALA A 658 59.27 6.08 77.81
C ALA A 658 60.34 5.81 76.72
N PRO A 659 60.01 5.95 75.42
CA PRO A 659 61.01 5.96 74.35
C PRO A 659 61.97 7.15 74.50
N SER A 660 63.11 7.07 73.83
CA SER A 660 64.06 8.18 73.76
C SER A 660 63.63 9.29 72.78
N GLY A 661 62.89 8.91 71.73
CA GLY A 661 62.39 9.79 70.67
C GLY A 661 63.25 9.76 69.41
N ILE A 662 62.65 10.11 68.26
CA ILE A 662 63.33 10.19 66.96
C ILE A 662 64.01 11.56 66.78
N GLN A 663 65.20 11.55 66.17
CA GLN A 663 66.05 12.71 65.93
C GLN A 663 65.94 13.28 64.51
N LYS A 664 65.89 12.41 63.49
CA LYS A 664 65.85 12.76 62.05
C LYS A 664 65.42 11.56 61.19
N VAL A 665 65.01 11.84 59.95
CA VAL A 665 64.86 10.87 58.87
C VAL A 665 65.70 11.30 57.66
N GLU A 666 66.50 10.40 57.11
CA GLU A 666 67.34 10.60 55.92
C GLU A 666 66.75 9.87 54.72
N PHE A 667 66.68 10.52 53.56
CA PHE A 667 66.12 10.01 52.30
C PHE A 667 67.21 9.72 51.28
N TYR A 668 67.14 8.56 50.65
CA TYR A 668 68.11 8.07 49.67
C TYR A 668 67.42 7.77 48.34
N ILE A 669 68.11 8.04 47.23
CA ILE A 669 67.75 7.55 45.89
C ILE A 669 68.98 6.85 45.31
N ASP A 670 68.81 5.61 44.84
CA ASP A 670 69.88 4.72 44.35
C ASP A 670 71.05 4.57 45.33
N GLY A 671 70.73 4.53 46.63
CA GLY A 671 71.69 4.45 47.74
C GLY A 671 72.45 5.76 48.03
N ALA A 672 72.26 6.82 47.22
CA ALA A 672 72.82 8.14 47.49
C ALA A 672 71.87 8.96 48.36
N LEU A 673 72.38 9.58 49.44
CA LEU A 673 71.62 10.50 50.28
C LEU A 673 71.22 11.74 49.47
N VAL A 674 69.91 11.95 49.29
CA VAL A 674 69.37 13.11 48.56
C VAL A 674 68.85 14.22 49.46
N GLY A 675 68.44 13.90 50.69
CA GLY A 675 67.96 14.87 51.66
C GLY A 675 67.78 14.28 53.06
N ALA A 676 67.50 15.15 54.02
CA ALA A 676 67.16 14.76 55.39
C ALA A 676 66.10 15.72 55.94
N ASP A 677 65.15 15.17 56.69
CA ASP A 677 64.06 15.91 57.33
C ASP A 677 64.09 15.63 58.85
N THR A 678 63.82 16.67 59.63
CA THR A 678 63.81 16.63 61.11
C THR A 678 62.42 16.88 61.68
N THR A 679 61.41 17.07 60.82
CA THR A 679 60.04 17.41 61.17
C THR A 679 59.05 16.46 60.51
N SER A 680 58.24 15.75 61.32
CA SER A 680 57.14 14.94 60.78
C SER A 680 55.99 15.85 60.30
N PRO A 681 55.34 15.59 59.15
CA PRO A 681 55.55 14.46 58.25
C PRO A 681 56.80 14.63 57.36
N TYR A 682 57.65 13.60 57.33
CA TYR A 682 58.95 13.67 56.66
C TYR A 682 58.79 13.55 55.13
N THR A 683 59.39 14.46 54.36
CA THR A 683 59.23 14.47 52.89
C THR A 683 60.48 14.88 52.11
N TYR A 684 60.52 14.51 50.81
CA TYR A 684 61.52 14.98 49.85
C TYR A 684 60.91 15.19 48.46
N SER A 685 61.37 16.19 47.70
CA SER A 685 60.90 16.51 46.34
C SER A 685 61.97 16.20 45.31
N TRP A 686 61.65 15.33 44.34
CA TRP A 686 62.58 14.81 43.35
C TRP A 686 62.09 15.14 41.93
N ASN A 687 62.97 15.70 41.10
CA ASN A 687 62.67 15.96 39.69
C ASN A 687 63.29 14.86 38.82
N THR A 688 62.50 14.29 37.90
CA THR A 688 62.91 13.18 37.03
C THR A 688 63.07 13.60 35.55
N ASP A 689 62.96 14.89 35.21
CA ASP A 689 62.97 15.38 33.82
C ASP A 689 64.30 15.15 33.08
N SER A 690 65.36 14.80 33.81
CA SER A 690 66.70 14.50 33.32
C SER A 690 67.02 12.99 33.26
N LEU A 691 66.09 12.14 33.70
CA LEU A 691 66.27 10.68 33.76
C LEU A 691 65.81 9.99 32.47
N GLN A 692 66.25 8.76 32.26
CA GLN A 692 65.98 8.04 31.00
C GLN A 692 64.64 7.31 31.09
N TYR A 693 63.74 7.51 30.12
CA TYR A 693 62.54 6.66 30.04
C TYR A 693 62.91 5.16 29.99
N GLY A 694 62.24 4.36 30.81
CA GLY A 694 62.53 2.95 31.06
C GLY A 694 63.60 2.68 32.12
N SER A 695 64.22 3.69 32.76
CA SER A 695 65.09 3.45 33.92
C SER A 695 64.28 3.20 35.19
N THR A 696 64.73 2.23 35.99
CA THR A 696 64.29 2.03 37.36
C THR A 696 65.17 2.81 38.33
N HIS A 697 64.55 3.35 39.38
CA HIS A 697 65.22 4.01 40.49
C HIS A 697 64.69 3.45 41.82
N THR A 698 65.56 3.42 42.82
CA THR A 698 65.28 2.86 44.15
C THR A 698 65.31 3.96 45.20
N ILE A 699 64.43 3.87 46.21
CA ILE A 699 64.22 4.89 47.24
C ILE A 699 64.27 4.22 48.61
N GLN A 700 64.97 4.79 49.59
CA GLN A 700 65.05 4.27 50.96
C GLN A 700 65.01 5.42 51.99
N ALA A 701 64.53 5.15 53.20
CA ALA A 701 64.54 6.09 54.32
C ALA A 701 65.26 5.49 55.55
N LYS A 702 65.90 6.33 56.37
CA LYS A 702 66.65 5.92 57.58
C LYS A 702 66.40 6.86 58.76
N ALA A 703 66.05 6.32 59.91
CA ALA A 703 65.74 7.10 61.12
C ALA A 703 66.67 6.79 62.29
N TYR A 704 66.81 7.76 63.19
CA TYR A 704 67.73 7.74 64.32
C TYR A 704 67.01 8.08 65.63
N ASP A 705 67.36 7.42 66.73
CA ASP A 705 66.85 7.73 68.07
C ASP A 705 67.80 8.65 68.89
N ASN A 706 67.29 9.18 70.00
CA ASN A 706 68.03 10.07 70.89
C ASN A 706 69.06 9.35 71.79
N THR A 707 69.17 8.01 71.70
CA THR A 707 70.32 7.24 72.24
C THR A 707 71.40 6.97 71.20
N GLY A 708 71.21 7.38 69.94
CA GLY A 708 72.15 7.20 68.84
C GLY A 708 72.03 5.87 68.10
N ARG A 709 70.95 5.10 68.30
CA ARG A 709 70.65 3.90 67.50
C ARG A 709 69.83 4.30 66.26
N SER A 710 69.77 3.42 65.26
CA SER A 710 69.10 3.73 63.98
C SER A 710 68.39 2.52 63.35
N GLY A 711 67.30 2.78 62.63
CA GLY A 711 66.59 1.81 61.80
C GLY A 711 66.43 2.31 60.35
N GLU A 712 66.20 1.39 59.42
CA GLU A 712 66.05 1.65 57.98
C GLU A 712 64.72 1.10 57.46
N SER A 713 64.21 1.70 56.37
CA SER A 713 63.03 1.22 55.66
C SER A 713 63.36 0.14 54.65
N SER A 714 62.34 -0.60 54.23
CA SER A 714 62.32 -1.28 52.93
C SER A 714 62.64 -0.30 51.79
N ILE A 715 63.18 -0.83 50.70
CA ILE A 715 63.38 -0.09 49.45
C ILE A 715 62.06 -0.03 48.67
N VAL A 716 61.78 1.12 48.05
CA VAL A 716 60.70 1.35 47.09
C VAL A 716 61.30 1.57 45.71
N THR A 717 60.83 0.86 44.69
CA THR A 717 61.29 0.97 43.31
C THR A 717 60.28 1.73 42.47
N VAL A 718 60.73 2.58 41.55
CA VAL A 718 59.88 3.30 40.58
C VAL A 718 60.47 3.25 39.17
N ILE A 719 59.63 3.49 38.16
CA ILE A 719 60.01 3.48 36.75
C ILE A 719 59.79 4.87 36.15
N ILE A 720 60.74 5.38 35.36
CA ILE A 720 60.54 6.65 34.62
C ILE A 720 59.82 6.36 33.30
N GLY A 721 58.61 6.89 33.09
CA GLY A 721 57.76 6.52 31.96
C GLY A 721 57.00 7.67 31.28
N ASP A 722 56.63 7.47 30.02
CA ASP A 722 55.73 8.36 29.29
C ASP A 722 54.27 8.04 29.64
N VAL A 723 53.49 9.10 29.88
CA VAL A 723 52.10 9.04 30.38
C VAL A 723 51.13 9.84 29.49
N LEU A 724 51.60 10.32 28.32
CA LEU A 724 50.79 11.12 27.40
C LEU A 724 50.27 10.25 26.24
N PRO A 725 48.96 9.96 26.17
CA PRO A 725 48.42 9.16 25.07
C PRO A 725 48.58 9.86 23.71
N PRO A 726 48.69 9.10 22.61
CA PRO A 726 48.76 9.66 21.25
C PRO A 726 47.50 10.48 20.92
N ALA A 727 47.51 11.24 19.83
CA ALA A 727 46.33 11.86 19.25
C ALA A 727 46.00 11.19 17.91
N VAL A 728 44.75 10.80 17.69
CA VAL A 728 44.28 10.08 16.49
C VAL A 728 43.09 10.81 15.85
N THR A 729 43.00 10.78 14.53
CA THR A 729 41.92 11.39 13.74
C THR A 729 41.63 10.52 12.53
N ILE A 730 40.37 10.15 12.29
CA ILE A 730 39.95 9.46 11.07
C ILE A 730 39.91 10.50 9.94
N THR A 731 40.57 10.20 8.83
CA THR A 731 40.69 11.09 7.66
C THR A 731 39.82 10.65 6.49
N ASN A 732 39.49 9.36 6.41
CA ASN A 732 38.59 8.78 5.43
C ASN A 732 37.79 7.63 6.09
N PRO A 733 36.46 7.53 5.93
CA PRO A 733 35.55 8.60 5.51
C PRO A 733 35.56 9.80 6.49
N GLN A 734 34.84 10.87 6.16
CA GLN A 734 34.66 12.05 7.02
C GLN A 734 33.43 11.90 7.93
N ASP A 735 33.34 12.68 9.01
CA ASP A 735 32.14 12.68 9.85
C ASP A 735 30.91 13.22 9.10
N GLY A 736 29.78 12.53 9.25
CA GLY A 736 28.56 12.78 8.49
C GLY A 736 28.59 12.28 7.04
N ALA A 737 29.65 11.58 6.60
CA ALA A 737 29.73 11.12 5.22
C ALA A 737 28.66 10.07 4.87
N ILE A 738 28.20 10.12 3.63
CA ILE A 738 27.32 9.10 3.03
C ILE A 738 28.21 8.15 2.25
N VAL A 739 28.16 6.85 2.58
CA VAL A 739 28.92 5.80 1.90
C VAL A 739 27.97 4.87 1.13
N PRO A 740 28.38 4.30 -0.01
CA PRO A 740 27.60 3.26 -0.67
C PRO A 740 27.51 2.02 0.21
N GLY A 741 26.32 1.40 0.27
CA GLY A 741 26.18 0.00 0.69
C GLY A 741 26.73 -0.94 -0.39
N SER A 742 26.93 -2.22 -0.08
CA SER A 742 27.40 -3.23 -1.05
C SER A 742 28.76 -2.88 -1.69
N ALA A 743 29.67 -2.33 -0.87
CA ALA A 743 30.97 -1.80 -1.30
C ALA A 743 32.08 -2.06 -0.27
N ILE A 744 33.33 -2.18 -0.74
CA ILE A 744 34.51 -2.15 0.13
C ILE A 744 34.97 -0.70 0.31
N ILE A 745 34.83 -0.18 1.53
CA ILE A 745 35.25 1.17 1.93
C ILE A 745 36.60 1.11 2.62
N THR A 746 37.60 1.86 2.11
CA THR A 746 38.85 2.09 2.85
C THR A 746 38.61 3.09 3.97
N ILE A 747 39.01 2.74 5.19
CA ILE A 747 39.05 3.64 6.34
C ILE A 747 40.51 4.00 6.60
N GLU A 748 40.81 5.29 6.78
CA GLU A 748 42.16 5.84 6.99
C GLU A 748 42.19 6.70 8.25
N ALA A 749 43.29 6.66 9.00
CA ALA A 749 43.51 7.54 10.15
C ALA A 749 44.93 8.10 10.20
N GLU A 750 45.04 9.36 10.63
CA GLU A 750 46.29 9.98 11.05
C GLU A 750 46.48 9.85 12.56
N VAL A 751 47.73 9.70 12.99
CA VAL A 751 48.09 9.60 14.41
C VAL A 751 49.40 10.34 14.68
N GLN A 752 49.43 11.08 15.79
CA GLN A 752 50.59 11.82 16.28
C GLN A 752 50.89 11.45 17.74
N ASP A 753 52.13 11.03 17.99
CA ASP A 753 52.68 10.92 19.35
C ASP A 753 52.76 12.33 20.01
N ARG A 754 52.35 12.43 21.27
CA ARG A 754 52.36 13.66 22.07
C ARG A 754 53.51 13.73 23.09
N GLY A 755 54.27 12.65 23.30
CA GLY A 755 55.31 12.54 24.32
C GLY A 755 56.59 13.35 24.08
N LYS A 756 56.83 13.87 22.86
CA LYS A 756 58.18 14.33 22.44
C LYS A 756 58.34 15.78 21.99
N LYS A 757 59.43 16.38 22.48
CA LYS A 757 60.07 17.60 21.94
C LYS A 757 60.70 17.34 20.56
N LYS A 758 59.93 17.49 19.48
CA LYS A 758 60.29 17.91 18.09
C LYS A 758 61.55 17.40 17.33
N THR A 759 62.53 16.68 17.89
CA THR A 759 63.89 16.57 17.29
C THR A 759 64.36 15.18 16.83
N LYS A 760 63.54 14.13 16.95
CA LYS A 760 63.71 12.84 16.24
C LYS A 760 62.35 12.29 15.79
N ALA A 761 62.32 11.52 14.71
CA ALA A 761 61.09 11.14 14.03
C ALA A 761 60.70 9.65 14.17
N SER A 762 59.40 9.42 14.37
CA SER A 762 58.65 8.30 13.81
C SER A 762 59.02 6.87 14.25
N ASN A 763 58.85 6.52 15.53
CA ASN A 763 58.78 5.11 15.95
C ASN A 763 57.71 4.77 17.01
N ASP A 764 57.21 5.74 17.78
CA ASP A 764 56.64 5.46 19.12
C ASP A 764 55.18 4.99 19.15
N ILE A 765 54.48 4.99 18.01
CA ILE A 765 53.18 4.34 17.86
C ILE A 765 53.36 2.81 17.76
N ALA A 766 52.43 2.06 18.36
CA ALA A 766 52.40 0.61 18.33
C ALA A 766 51.35 0.07 17.33
N LYS A 767 50.12 0.58 17.38
CA LYS A 767 49.01 0.19 16.48
C LYS A 767 47.86 1.21 16.50
N ILE A 768 47.00 1.15 15.48
CA ILE A 768 45.62 1.63 15.52
C ILE A 768 44.69 0.44 15.32
N GLU A 769 43.63 0.35 16.12
CA GLU A 769 42.52 -0.60 15.97
C GLU A 769 41.27 0.14 15.50
N PHE A 770 40.63 -0.37 14.45
CA PHE A 770 39.41 0.20 13.88
C PHE A 770 38.20 -0.63 14.27
N TYR A 771 37.16 0.01 14.80
CA TYR A 771 35.93 -0.62 15.27
C TYR A 771 34.71 -0.03 14.58
N LEU A 772 33.75 -0.90 14.24
CA LEU A 772 32.38 -0.54 13.88
C LEU A 772 31.47 -0.65 15.11
N ASP A 773 30.59 0.33 15.28
CA ASP A 773 29.53 0.40 16.30
C ASP A 773 29.99 0.08 17.73
N GLY A 774 31.25 0.43 18.03
CA GLY A 774 31.88 0.36 19.35
C GLY A 774 32.39 -1.02 19.78
N ASN A 775 32.09 -2.10 19.06
CA ASN A 775 32.47 -3.46 19.47
C ASN A 775 33.06 -4.35 18.36
N THR A 776 32.81 -4.05 17.09
CA THR A 776 33.13 -4.96 15.97
C THR A 776 34.46 -4.55 15.34
N LEU A 777 35.54 -5.29 15.62
CA LEU A 777 36.88 -4.99 15.10
C LEU A 777 36.93 -5.19 13.57
N LEU A 778 37.14 -4.11 12.82
CA LEU A 778 37.31 -4.08 11.36
C LEU A 778 38.75 -4.40 10.94
N GLY A 779 39.74 -3.99 11.74
CA GLY A 779 41.15 -4.24 11.43
C GLY A 779 42.13 -3.58 12.38
N VAL A 780 43.41 -3.93 12.23
CA VAL A 780 44.52 -3.41 13.03
C VAL A 780 45.66 -2.99 12.11
N ALA A 781 46.07 -1.72 12.17
CA ALA A 781 47.18 -1.18 11.41
C ALA A 781 48.38 -0.88 12.32
N THR A 782 49.55 -1.45 12.01
CA THR A 782 50.78 -1.34 12.82
C THR A 782 51.84 -0.41 12.21
N SER A 783 51.59 0.14 11.03
CA SER A 783 52.47 1.06 10.31
C SER A 783 51.67 2.05 9.45
N SER A 784 52.22 3.23 9.20
CA SER A 784 51.64 4.22 8.28
C SER A 784 51.76 3.75 6.80
N PRO A 785 50.76 3.99 5.92
CA PRO A 785 49.45 4.60 6.22
C PRO A 785 48.59 3.68 7.10
N TYR A 786 47.98 4.25 8.15
CA TYR A 786 47.14 3.47 9.06
C TYR A 786 45.73 3.38 8.48
N GLN A 787 45.41 2.22 7.92
CA GLN A 787 44.15 1.98 7.22
C GLN A 787 43.63 0.57 7.43
N CYS A 788 42.32 0.38 7.25
CA CYS A 788 41.68 -0.91 7.09
C CYS A 788 40.59 -0.84 6.01
N THR A 789 39.95 -1.97 5.71
CA THR A 789 38.77 -2.04 4.83
C THR A 789 37.55 -2.39 5.65
N TRP A 790 36.40 -1.85 5.26
CA TRP A 790 35.08 -2.17 5.79
C TRP A 790 34.17 -2.58 4.63
N ASP A 791 33.59 -3.78 4.72
CA ASP A 791 32.57 -4.21 3.77
C ASP A 791 31.19 -3.69 4.22
N THR A 792 30.51 -2.94 3.35
CA THR A 792 29.16 -2.41 3.57
C THR A 792 28.06 -3.27 2.95
N SER A 793 28.40 -4.47 2.45
CA SER A 793 27.45 -5.47 2.00
C SER A 793 26.48 -5.91 3.11
N GLY A 794 25.21 -6.10 2.74
CA GLY A 794 24.12 -6.42 3.66
C GLY A 794 23.68 -5.26 4.57
N LEU A 795 24.35 -4.11 4.56
CA LEU A 795 23.94 -2.95 5.36
C LEU A 795 22.73 -2.24 4.70
N LYS A 796 21.76 -1.86 5.54
CA LYS A 796 20.45 -1.37 5.10
C LYS A 796 20.50 0.12 4.77
N HIS A 797 19.81 0.55 3.71
CA HIS A 797 19.76 1.97 3.36
C HIS A 797 19.21 2.84 4.51
N ASN A 798 19.85 3.99 4.74
CA ASN A 798 19.59 4.96 5.80
C ASN A 798 19.87 4.48 7.23
N THR A 799 20.62 3.38 7.43
CA THR A 799 21.30 3.18 8.72
C THR A 799 22.47 4.15 8.86
N THR A 800 22.75 4.55 10.10
CA THR A 800 23.96 5.29 10.47
C THR A 800 24.82 4.38 11.35
N HIS A 801 26.09 4.22 10.98
CA HIS A 801 27.08 3.45 11.72
C HIS A 801 28.16 4.38 12.31
N THR A 802 28.78 3.97 13.40
CA THR A 802 29.86 4.69 14.06
C THR A 802 31.19 3.97 13.82
N ILE A 803 32.15 4.64 13.19
CA ILE A 803 33.52 4.14 13.02
C ILE A 803 34.38 4.77 14.11
N THR A 804 35.09 3.94 14.88
CA THR A 804 36.01 4.37 15.95
C THR A 804 37.42 3.90 15.64
N ALA A 805 38.40 4.80 15.68
CA ALA A 805 39.82 4.48 15.56
C ALA A 805 40.52 4.68 16.91
N LYS A 806 41.13 3.63 17.44
CA LYS A 806 41.79 3.58 18.75
C LYS A 806 43.29 3.38 18.59
N ALA A 807 44.08 4.40 18.91
CA ALA A 807 45.52 4.40 18.80
C ALA A 807 46.20 4.00 20.12
N TYR A 808 47.33 3.30 19.98
CA TYR A 808 48.18 2.84 21.06
C TYR A 808 49.62 3.29 20.81
N ASP A 809 50.28 3.87 21.80
CA ASP A 809 51.74 4.04 21.78
C ASP A 809 52.47 2.77 22.27
N ARG A 810 53.81 2.84 22.32
CA ARG A 810 54.68 1.74 22.81
C ARG A 810 54.89 1.73 24.33
N ALA A 811 54.42 2.74 25.06
CA ALA A 811 54.39 2.75 26.52
C ALA A 811 53.09 2.11 27.07
N GLY A 812 52.05 1.99 26.25
CA GLY A 812 50.74 1.45 26.58
C GLY A 812 49.64 2.51 26.75
N ASN A 813 49.93 3.80 26.51
CA ASN A 813 48.93 4.84 26.57
C ASN A 813 48.03 4.78 25.32
N THR A 814 46.74 5.10 25.49
CA THR A 814 45.73 4.95 24.42
C THR A 814 44.86 6.19 24.25
N SER A 815 44.39 6.39 23.03
CA SER A 815 43.35 7.37 22.70
C SER A 815 42.45 6.85 21.61
N GLU A 816 41.23 7.39 21.52
CA GLU A 816 40.25 7.02 20.52
C GLU A 816 39.52 8.25 19.98
N THR A 817 39.00 8.10 18.77
CA THR A 817 38.18 9.09 18.07
C THR A 817 37.11 8.36 17.27
N SER A 818 35.95 8.98 17.07
CA SER A 818 34.81 8.37 16.38
C SER A 818 34.18 9.33 15.39
N ILE A 819 33.69 8.78 14.28
CA ILE A 819 32.88 9.47 13.28
C ILE A 819 31.60 8.68 13.02
N LYS A 820 30.58 9.34 12.46
CA LYS A 820 29.33 8.70 12.01
C LYS A 820 29.22 8.78 10.50
N VAL A 821 28.76 7.69 9.89
CA VAL A 821 28.54 7.58 8.44
C VAL A 821 27.21 6.90 8.15
N SER A 822 26.56 7.25 7.04
CA SER A 822 25.24 6.71 6.69
C SER A 822 25.25 5.95 5.36
N ILE A 823 24.49 4.84 5.29
CA ILE A 823 24.49 3.91 4.16
C ILE A 823 23.51 4.33 3.08
N ASN A 824 24.00 4.49 1.85
CA ASN A 824 23.18 4.74 0.67
C ASN A 824 23.14 3.52 -0.27
N VAL A 825 21.95 3.01 -0.53
CA VAL A 825 21.70 2.03 -1.59
C VAL A 825 20.64 2.63 -2.52
N GLU A 826 21.00 2.86 -3.77
CA GLU A 826 20.09 3.40 -4.77
C GLU A 826 19.13 2.33 -5.29
N TRP A 827 19.64 1.13 -5.55
CA TRP A 827 18.87 0.03 -6.16
C TRP A 827 18.97 -1.27 -5.38
N THR A 828 17.85 -1.97 -5.28
CA THR A 828 17.83 -3.41 -5.00
C THR A 828 17.21 -4.13 -6.19
N ILE A 829 17.96 -5.08 -6.76
CA ILE A 829 17.56 -5.90 -7.89
C ILE A 829 17.19 -7.29 -7.36
N LEU A 830 15.96 -7.71 -7.61
CA LEU A 830 15.39 -8.97 -7.14
C LEU A 830 15.14 -9.87 -8.35
N MET A 831 15.93 -10.94 -8.48
CA MET A 831 15.94 -11.82 -9.66
C MET A 831 15.35 -13.20 -9.33
N TYR A 832 14.17 -13.49 -9.87
CA TYR A 832 13.46 -14.76 -9.74
C TYR A 832 13.70 -15.57 -11.02
N LEU A 833 14.65 -16.52 -10.95
CA LEU A 833 15.24 -17.21 -12.09
C LEU A 833 14.87 -18.70 -12.10
N ASP A 834 13.82 -19.05 -12.84
CA ASP A 834 13.33 -20.42 -12.90
C ASP A 834 14.01 -21.22 -14.02
N GLY A 835 14.93 -22.08 -13.62
CA GLY A 835 15.55 -23.11 -14.46
C GLY A 835 15.18 -24.53 -14.04
N HIS A 836 14.01 -24.76 -13.45
CA HIS A 836 13.46 -26.11 -13.24
C HIS A 836 12.91 -26.72 -14.53
N ASN A 837 13.61 -26.53 -15.65
CA ASN A 837 13.14 -26.75 -17.02
C ASN A 837 14.34 -26.69 -18.01
N ASP A 838 14.09 -26.67 -19.33
CA ASP A 838 15.14 -26.64 -20.35
C ASP A 838 16.04 -25.38 -20.38
N LEU A 839 15.73 -24.32 -19.62
CA LEU A 839 16.54 -23.10 -19.52
C LEU A 839 17.70 -23.16 -18.50
N TYR A 840 17.82 -24.22 -17.69
CA TYR A 840 18.79 -24.29 -16.58
C TYR A 840 20.24 -23.99 -16.99
N GLN A 841 20.66 -24.41 -18.20
CA GLN A 841 22.02 -24.15 -18.71
C GLN A 841 22.23 -22.67 -19.07
N ALA A 842 21.21 -21.99 -19.60
CA ALA A 842 21.28 -20.57 -19.91
C ALA A 842 21.42 -19.74 -18.62
N LEU A 843 20.61 -20.04 -17.60
CA LEU A 843 20.70 -19.38 -16.29
C LEU A 843 22.04 -19.67 -15.59
N THR A 844 22.54 -20.91 -15.66
CA THR A 844 23.88 -21.26 -15.15
C THR A 844 24.98 -20.45 -15.85
N ASN A 845 24.89 -20.27 -17.17
CA ASN A 845 25.84 -19.45 -17.93
C ASN A 845 25.73 -17.96 -17.58
N GLU A 846 24.52 -17.44 -17.38
CA GLU A 846 24.29 -16.05 -16.97
C GLU A 846 24.85 -15.73 -15.57
N LEU A 847 24.64 -16.62 -14.59
CA LEU A 847 25.22 -16.46 -13.26
C LEU A 847 26.75 -16.57 -13.30
N ASN A 848 27.31 -17.41 -14.17
CA ASN A 848 28.76 -17.48 -14.39
C ASN A 848 29.35 -16.19 -15.00
N LEU A 849 28.56 -15.34 -15.68
CA LEU A 849 29.04 -14.04 -16.16
C LEU A 849 29.25 -13.03 -15.03
N LEU A 850 28.59 -13.18 -13.87
CA LEU A 850 28.73 -12.26 -12.73
C LEU A 850 30.17 -12.21 -12.19
N ASN A 851 31.00 -13.21 -12.46
CA ASN A 851 32.45 -13.19 -12.21
C ASN A 851 33.21 -12.07 -12.96
N ASN A 852 32.59 -11.44 -13.97
CA ASN A 852 33.14 -10.28 -14.69
C ASN A 852 32.78 -8.93 -14.02
N VAL A 853 31.98 -8.94 -12.95
CA VAL A 853 31.62 -7.74 -12.17
C VAL A 853 32.47 -7.73 -10.90
N THR A 854 33.19 -6.63 -10.65
CA THR A 854 34.16 -6.55 -9.53
C THR A 854 33.69 -5.66 -8.37
N SER A 855 32.54 -5.00 -8.52
CA SER A 855 31.93 -4.17 -7.49
C SER A 855 30.43 -4.11 -7.68
N THR A 856 29.70 -3.88 -6.59
CA THR A 856 28.24 -3.65 -6.55
C THR A 856 27.92 -2.36 -5.79
N ALA A 857 28.85 -1.41 -5.76
CA ALA A 857 28.75 -0.23 -4.90
C ALA A 857 27.47 0.57 -5.15
N GLY A 858 26.66 0.73 -4.09
CA GLY A 858 25.37 1.42 -4.13
C GLY A 858 24.20 0.58 -4.61
N ILE A 859 24.39 -0.70 -4.95
CA ILE A 859 23.34 -1.61 -5.41
C ILE A 859 23.36 -2.97 -4.68
N ASN A 860 22.18 -3.51 -4.35
CA ASN A 860 22.02 -4.89 -3.90
C ASN A 860 21.50 -5.75 -5.05
N VAL A 861 22.02 -6.96 -5.21
CA VAL A 861 21.53 -7.95 -6.17
C VAL A 861 21.20 -9.24 -5.43
N VAL A 862 19.92 -9.58 -5.33
CA VAL A 862 19.41 -10.76 -4.62
C VAL A 862 18.74 -11.68 -5.64
N ILE A 863 19.09 -12.96 -5.63
CA ILE A 863 18.76 -13.90 -6.69
C ILE A 863 18.20 -15.17 -6.08
N LEU A 864 17.01 -15.61 -6.50
CA LEU A 864 16.51 -16.96 -6.24
C LEU A 864 16.58 -17.74 -7.56
N ALA A 865 17.36 -18.83 -7.60
CA ALA A 865 17.61 -19.57 -8.83
C ALA A 865 17.43 -21.09 -8.66
N GLY A 866 16.56 -21.66 -9.50
CA GLY A 866 16.50 -23.10 -9.76
C GLY A 866 17.42 -23.44 -10.92
N LEU A 867 18.39 -24.36 -10.74
CA LEU A 867 19.47 -24.62 -11.70
C LEU A 867 19.55 -26.09 -12.16
N SER A 868 18.40 -26.78 -12.22
CA SER A 868 18.34 -28.18 -12.63
C SER A 868 16.97 -28.58 -13.18
N GLN A 869 16.95 -29.34 -14.29
CA GLN A 869 15.73 -29.96 -14.84
C GLN A 869 15.07 -31.02 -13.94
N THR A 870 15.78 -31.55 -12.93
CA THR A 870 15.34 -32.77 -12.22
C THR A 870 15.55 -32.74 -10.71
N ASN A 871 16.18 -31.69 -10.17
CA ASN A 871 16.37 -31.48 -8.74
C ASN A 871 15.68 -30.17 -8.33
N PRO A 872 14.62 -30.20 -7.49
CA PRO A 872 13.89 -29.00 -7.07
C PRO A 872 14.67 -28.10 -6.09
N LEU A 873 15.93 -28.46 -5.75
CA LEU A 873 16.78 -27.65 -4.90
C LEU A 873 17.08 -26.30 -5.57
N THR A 874 16.50 -25.28 -4.98
CA THR A 874 16.62 -23.86 -5.35
C THR A 874 17.53 -23.18 -4.36
N SER A 875 18.43 -22.32 -4.85
CA SER A 875 19.37 -21.58 -4.00
C SER A 875 19.07 -20.08 -4.04
N LEU A 876 19.11 -19.47 -2.86
CA LEU A 876 18.96 -18.03 -2.63
C LEU A 876 20.35 -17.43 -2.46
N TYR A 877 20.71 -16.48 -3.32
CA TYR A 877 22.02 -15.83 -3.36
C TYR A 877 21.91 -14.32 -3.11
N TYR A 878 22.97 -13.77 -2.53
CA TYR A 878 23.29 -12.34 -2.58
C TYR A 878 24.58 -12.16 -3.37
N PHE A 879 24.50 -11.40 -4.46
CA PHE A 879 25.66 -11.05 -5.27
C PHE A 879 26.18 -9.67 -4.84
N HIS A 880 27.41 -9.63 -4.33
CA HIS A 880 28.04 -8.41 -3.82
C HIS A 880 29.56 -8.44 -3.98
N ASN A 881 30.18 -7.29 -4.26
CA ASN A 881 31.64 -7.13 -4.40
C ASN A 881 32.33 -8.20 -5.28
N GLY A 882 31.67 -8.63 -6.36
CA GLY A 882 32.16 -9.68 -7.26
C GLY A 882 32.04 -11.11 -6.74
N THR A 883 31.38 -11.33 -5.61
CA THR A 883 31.15 -12.62 -4.97
C THR A 883 29.67 -13.01 -5.06
N LEU A 884 29.38 -14.18 -5.61
CA LEU A 884 28.04 -14.79 -5.56
C LEU A 884 27.95 -15.65 -4.30
N GLN A 885 27.37 -15.10 -3.22
CA GLN A 885 27.24 -15.78 -1.94
C GLN A 885 25.90 -16.50 -1.84
N GLU A 886 25.90 -17.82 -1.66
CA GLU A 886 24.70 -18.57 -1.29
C GLU A 886 24.34 -18.27 0.18
N LEU A 887 23.08 -17.93 0.43
CA LEU A 887 22.54 -17.62 1.75
C LEU A 887 21.77 -18.81 2.35
N ASN A 888 21.00 -19.49 1.51
CA ASN A 888 20.14 -20.61 1.88
C ASN A 888 19.76 -21.42 0.62
N SER A 889 19.35 -22.67 0.79
CA SER A 889 18.73 -23.46 -0.27
C SER A 889 17.58 -24.33 0.24
N TYR A 890 16.53 -24.43 -0.56
CA TYR A 890 15.25 -25.05 -0.21
C TYR A 890 14.52 -25.54 -1.48
N TYR A 891 13.37 -26.21 -1.33
CA TYR A 891 12.54 -26.57 -2.47
C TYR A 891 11.55 -25.45 -2.77
N CYS A 892 11.60 -24.91 -4.00
CA CYS A 892 10.71 -23.87 -4.49
C CYS A 892 9.95 -24.39 -5.70
N ASN A 893 8.63 -24.23 -5.72
CA ASN A 893 7.85 -24.34 -6.96
C ASN A 893 7.75 -22.92 -7.53
N PHE A 894 8.47 -22.63 -8.61
CA PHE A 894 8.53 -21.28 -9.16
C PHE A 894 7.19 -20.78 -9.70
N GLY A 895 6.29 -21.70 -10.09
CA GLY A 895 4.94 -21.40 -10.57
C GLY A 895 3.95 -20.96 -9.48
N ASN A 896 4.27 -21.15 -8.19
CA ASN A 896 3.36 -20.83 -7.09
C ASN A 896 3.59 -19.40 -6.56
N PRO A 897 2.54 -18.55 -6.49
CA PRO A 897 2.69 -17.12 -6.14
C PRO A 897 3.21 -16.86 -4.72
N SER A 898 3.06 -17.80 -3.78
CA SER A 898 3.54 -17.62 -2.40
C SER A 898 5.07 -17.57 -2.33
N TYR A 899 5.79 -18.36 -3.13
CA TYR A 899 7.26 -18.30 -3.14
C TYR A 899 7.78 -17.00 -3.76
N LEU A 900 7.12 -16.48 -4.80
CA LEU A 900 7.43 -15.16 -5.35
C LEU A 900 7.17 -14.05 -4.32
N GLN A 901 6.05 -14.13 -3.56
CA GLN A 901 5.77 -13.19 -2.47
C GLN A 901 6.82 -13.26 -1.36
N GLU A 902 7.21 -14.46 -0.92
CA GLU A 902 8.24 -14.68 0.11
C GLU A 902 9.60 -14.12 -0.34
N PHE A 903 10.04 -14.45 -1.56
CA PHE A 903 11.29 -13.94 -2.13
C PHE A 903 11.33 -12.41 -2.21
N LEU A 904 10.27 -11.79 -2.74
CA LEU A 904 10.21 -10.33 -2.86
C LEU A 904 10.13 -9.66 -1.46
N SER A 905 9.45 -10.28 -0.50
CA SER A 905 9.43 -9.84 0.90
C SER A 905 10.82 -9.89 1.53
N TYR A 906 11.50 -11.03 1.39
CA TYR A 906 12.85 -11.24 1.91
C TYR A 906 13.83 -10.19 1.35
N GLY A 907 13.77 -9.96 0.03
CA GLY A 907 14.57 -8.95 -0.66
C GLY A 907 14.34 -7.54 -0.10
N ILE A 908 13.08 -7.10 -0.01
CA ILE A 908 12.73 -5.75 0.49
C ILE A 908 13.14 -5.56 1.96
N GLN A 909 12.87 -6.55 2.82
CA GLN A 909 13.08 -6.41 4.26
C GLN A 909 14.56 -6.50 4.67
N ASN A 910 15.36 -7.32 3.98
CA ASN A 910 16.78 -7.50 4.30
C ASN A 910 17.69 -6.54 3.52
N TYR A 911 17.34 -6.21 2.28
CA TYR A 911 18.13 -5.38 1.38
C TYR A 911 17.36 -4.12 0.94
N PRO A 912 16.96 -3.22 1.87
CA PRO A 912 16.19 -2.04 1.50
C PRO A 912 17.06 -1.01 0.75
N ALA A 913 16.49 -0.43 -0.30
CA ALA A 913 17.09 0.60 -1.14
C ALA A 913 16.05 1.68 -1.54
N LYS A 914 16.47 2.74 -2.25
CA LYS A 914 15.55 3.77 -2.76
C LYS A 914 14.63 3.27 -3.88
N LYS A 915 15.18 2.48 -4.81
CA LYS A 915 14.52 2.01 -6.03
C LYS A 915 14.63 0.49 -6.14
N TYR A 916 13.64 -0.16 -6.74
CA TYR A 916 13.57 -1.61 -6.87
C TYR A 916 13.37 -2.03 -8.32
N MET A 917 14.22 -2.96 -8.76
CA MET A 917 14.07 -3.67 -10.02
C MET A 917 13.66 -5.11 -9.72
N VAL A 918 12.55 -5.57 -10.29
CA VAL A 918 12.14 -6.99 -10.21
C VAL A 918 12.34 -7.63 -11.56
N VAL A 919 13.06 -8.75 -11.60
CA VAL A 919 13.28 -9.57 -12.79
C VAL A 919 12.61 -10.92 -12.57
N ILE A 920 11.73 -11.32 -13.48
CA ILE A 920 11.15 -12.67 -13.52
C ILE A 920 11.55 -13.29 -14.84
N LYS A 921 12.27 -14.42 -14.80
CA LYS A 921 12.89 -15.03 -15.97
C LYS A 921 12.57 -16.52 -16.06
N ASN A 922 11.90 -16.89 -17.16
CA ASN A 922 11.73 -18.27 -17.62
C ASN A 922 11.15 -18.26 -19.06
N HIS A 923 10.66 -19.39 -19.55
CA HIS A 923 9.56 -19.46 -20.51
C HIS A 923 8.42 -18.51 -20.13
N GLY A 924 7.75 -18.01 -21.16
CA GLY A 924 6.43 -17.40 -21.05
C GLY A 924 5.54 -17.84 -22.20
N SER A 925 4.26 -17.46 -22.15
CA SER A 925 3.33 -17.57 -23.28
C SER A 925 2.32 -16.42 -23.33
N GLY A 926 2.67 -15.27 -22.72
CA GLY A 926 1.71 -14.26 -22.34
C GLY A 926 0.71 -14.86 -21.35
N TRP A 927 -0.57 -14.57 -21.50
CA TRP A 927 -1.63 -15.13 -20.65
C TRP A 927 -2.16 -16.50 -21.12
N LYS A 928 -1.86 -16.97 -22.34
CA LYS A 928 -2.54 -18.12 -22.95
C LYS A 928 -1.76 -19.44 -22.93
N THR A 929 -2.47 -20.53 -22.66
CA THR A 929 -2.04 -21.93 -22.82
C THR A 929 -1.63 -22.27 -24.26
N ARG A 930 -0.49 -22.96 -24.46
CA ARG A 930 0.00 -23.30 -25.81
C ARG A 930 -0.78 -24.49 -26.40
N ALA A 931 -1.80 -24.16 -27.19
CA ALA A 931 -2.87 -25.07 -27.65
C ALA A 931 -2.45 -26.44 -28.25
N LYS A 932 -1.24 -26.58 -28.81
CA LYS A 932 -0.75 -27.87 -29.38
C LYS A 932 -0.12 -28.83 -28.37
N LYS A 933 -0.04 -28.50 -27.08
CA LYS A 933 0.53 -29.38 -26.03
C LYS A 933 -0.31 -29.55 -24.76
N ASN A 934 -1.40 -28.81 -24.58
CA ASN A 934 -2.16 -28.74 -23.31
C ASN A 934 -1.31 -28.36 -22.07
N ILE A 935 -0.20 -27.65 -22.27
CA ILE A 935 0.66 -27.12 -21.21
C ILE A 935 0.46 -25.61 -21.17
N SER A 936 0.06 -25.07 -20.01
CA SER A 936 0.17 -23.63 -19.73
C SER A 936 1.61 -23.33 -19.32
N ARG A 937 2.14 -22.18 -19.72
CA ARG A 937 3.51 -21.74 -19.36
C ARG A 937 3.58 -20.27 -18.94
N ASP A 938 2.42 -19.62 -18.78
CA ASP A 938 2.17 -18.19 -18.52
C ASP A 938 3.43 -17.34 -18.36
N ILE A 939 4.01 -17.35 -17.16
CA ILE A 939 5.42 -17.11 -16.87
C ILE A 939 5.87 -18.05 -15.73
N ALA A 940 7.17 -18.26 -15.55
CA ALA A 940 7.74 -19.10 -14.48
C ALA A 940 7.16 -20.53 -14.48
N TYR A 941 7.28 -21.19 -15.63
CA TYR A 941 6.88 -22.59 -15.83
C TYR A 941 7.93 -23.59 -15.33
N ASP A 942 7.62 -24.21 -14.20
CA ASP A 942 8.43 -25.20 -13.50
C ASP A 942 8.08 -26.61 -14.03
N GLU A 943 9.01 -27.30 -14.71
CA GLU A 943 8.79 -28.65 -15.26
C GLU A 943 8.89 -29.76 -14.21
N ILE A 944 9.41 -29.47 -13.00
CA ILE A 944 9.47 -30.44 -11.90
C ILE A 944 8.11 -30.53 -11.20
N TYR A 945 7.45 -29.39 -10.97
CA TYR A 945 6.11 -29.34 -10.37
C TYR A 945 4.99 -29.35 -11.41
N GLY A 946 5.26 -28.99 -12.67
CA GLY A 946 4.29 -28.94 -13.77
C GLY A 946 3.37 -27.72 -13.71
N ASP A 947 3.86 -26.61 -13.15
CA ASP A 947 3.09 -25.45 -12.70
C ASP A 947 3.63 -24.14 -13.29
N SER A 948 2.84 -23.06 -13.30
CA SER A 948 3.26 -21.74 -13.78
C SER A 948 2.42 -20.60 -13.21
N LEU A 949 3.07 -19.48 -12.85
CA LEU A 949 2.38 -18.27 -12.38
C LEU A 949 1.41 -17.75 -13.44
N THR A 950 0.11 -17.91 -13.24
CA THR A 950 -0.87 -17.26 -14.12
C THR A 950 -0.80 -15.74 -13.95
N ILE A 951 -1.21 -14.98 -14.97
CA ILE A 951 -1.11 -13.51 -14.93
C ILE A 951 -1.88 -12.87 -13.75
N PRO A 952 -3.08 -13.36 -13.34
CA PRO A 952 -3.73 -12.91 -12.11
C PRO A 952 -2.95 -13.23 -10.82
N GLU A 953 -2.19 -14.32 -10.77
CA GLU A 953 -1.34 -14.71 -9.63
C GLU A 953 -0.05 -13.89 -9.58
N LEU A 954 0.58 -13.64 -10.74
CA LEU A 954 1.67 -12.68 -10.91
C LEU A 954 1.24 -11.29 -10.40
N ARG A 955 0.07 -10.80 -10.84
CA ARG A 955 -0.51 -9.55 -10.33
C ARG A 955 -0.69 -9.58 -8.81
N SER A 956 -1.16 -10.69 -8.24
CA SER A 956 -1.33 -10.85 -6.79
C SER A 956 -0.01 -10.72 -6.03
N ALA A 957 1.04 -11.41 -6.49
CA ALA A 957 2.37 -11.33 -5.88
C ALA A 957 3.02 -9.93 -6.00
N LEU A 958 2.88 -9.29 -7.16
CA LEU A 958 3.38 -7.92 -7.36
C LEU A 958 2.54 -6.87 -6.60
N TYR A 959 1.24 -7.13 -6.36
CA TYR A 959 0.41 -6.29 -5.50
C TYR A 959 0.86 -6.32 -4.04
N TYR A 960 1.14 -7.51 -3.49
CA TYR A 960 1.71 -7.64 -2.15
C TYR A 960 3.05 -6.89 -2.03
N THR A 961 3.89 -7.02 -3.05
CA THR A 961 5.18 -6.30 -3.16
C THR A 961 4.99 -4.78 -3.13
N LYS A 962 4.03 -4.25 -3.88
CA LYS A 962 3.64 -2.82 -3.89
C LYS A 962 3.16 -2.34 -2.51
N ILE A 963 2.44 -3.18 -1.75
CA ILE A 963 2.03 -2.86 -0.38
C ILE A 963 3.24 -2.78 0.56
N LEU A 964 4.17 -3.74 0.49
CA LEU A 964 5.40 -3.73 1.31
C LEU A 964 6.29 -2.51 1.02
N LEU A 965 6.38 -2.09 -0.25
CA LEU A 965 7.15 -0.91 -0.66
C LEU A 965 6.48 0.43 -0.30
N GLY A 966 5.17 0.43 -0.05
CA GLY A 966 4.36 1.66 0.03
C GLY A 966 4.24 2.42 -1.31
N LYS A 967 4.78 1.88 -2.41
CA LYS A 967 4.82 2.45 -3.76
C LYS A 967 4.80 1.35 -4.83
N LYS A 968 4.57 1.73 -6.09
CA LYS A 968 4.82 0.82 -7.23
C LYS A 968 6.31 0.43 -7.28
N ILE A 969 6.59 -0.77 -7.79
CA ILE A 969 7.94 -1.21 -8.16
C ILE A 969 8.48 -0.24 -9.21
N ASP A 970 9.74 0.19 -9.09
CA ASP A 970 10.28 1.23 -9.98
C ASP A 970 10.50 0.70 -11.39
N LEU A 971 11.03 -0.52 -11.53
CA LEU A 971 11.22 -1.21 -12.81
C LEU A 971 10.86 -2.70 -12.70
N LEU A 972 10.03 -3.19 -13.62
CA LEU A 972 9.74 -4.63 -13.77
C LEU A 972 10.32 -5.12 -15.11
N TYR A 973 10.97 -6.28 -15.11
CA TYR A 973 11.45 -6.95 -16.32
C TYR A 973 10.91 -8.38 -16.35
N LEU A 974 10.06 -8.66 -17.33
CA LEU A 974 9.58 -10.00 -17.63
C LEU A 974 10.46 -10.57 -18.75
N ASP A 975 11.56 -11.22 -18.36
CA ASP A 975 12.56 -11.80 -19.27
C ASP A 975 12.05 -13.18 -19.76
N ALA A 976 10.95 -13.14 -20.51
CA ALA A 976 10.18 -14.30 -20.93
C ALA A 976 9.41 -14.03 -22.25
N CYS A 977 9.06 -15.11 -22.95
CA CYS A 977 8.38 -15.07 -24.25
C CYS A 977 6.96 -14.49 -24.18
N LEU A 978 6.58 -13.69 -25.19
CA LEU A 978 5.20 -13.21 -25.42
C LEU A 978 4.60 -12.37 -24.26
N MET A 979 5.44 -11.85 -23.37
CA MET A 979 5.00 -11.03 -22.23
C MET A 979 4.70 -9.57 -22.61
N GLY A 980 5.08 -9.14 -23.82
CA GLY A 980 4.73 -7.84 -24.40
C GLY A 980 3.29 -7.76 -24.93
N THR A 981 2.34 -8.44 -24.29
CA THR A 981 0.92 -8.44 -24.65
C THR A 981 0.17 -7.38 -23.83
N ILE A 982 -0.71 -6.59 -24.47
CA ILE A 982 -1.44 -5.51 -23.80
C ILE A 982 -2.34 -6.03 -22.66
N GLU A 983 -2.80 -7.28 -22.75
CA GLU A 983 -3.60 -7.90 -21.69
C GLU A 983 -2.76 -8.27 -20.46
N VAL A 984 -1.47 -8.62 -20.64
CA VAL A 984 -0.50 -8.75 -19.54
C VAL A 984 -0.19 -7.38 -18.95
N ASP A 985 0.11 -6.40 -19.81
CA ASP A 985 0.44 -5.04 -19.36
C ASP A 985 -0.70 -4.44 -18.51
N TYR A 986 -1.96 -4.63 -18.91
CA TYR A 986 -3.13 -4.07 -18.23
C TYR A 986 -3.41 -4.71 -16.85
N GLU A 987 -3.08 -5.99 -16.69
CA GLU A 987 -3.14 -6.69 -15.41
C GLU A 987 -2.12 -6.14 -14.40
N ILE A 988 -0.90 -5.83 -14.85
CA ILE A 988 0.22 -5.43 -13.99
C ILE A 988 0.49 -3.91 -13.99
N LYS A 989 -0.26 -3.11 -14.78
CA LYS A 989 -0.11 -1.64 -14.90
C LYS A 989 -0.05 -0.90 -13.57
N ASP A 990 -0.73 -1.45 -12.56
CA ASP A 990 -0.82 -0.87 -11.23
C ASP A 990 0.33 -1.23 -10.30
N MET A 991 1.19 -2.19 -10.66
CA MET A 991 2.18 -2.78 -9.76
C MET A 991 3.59 -2.21 -9.95
N ALA A 992 3.94 -1.82 -11.18
CA ALA A 992 5.22 -1.17 -11.50
C ALA A 992 5.01 0.18 -12.23
N ASN A 993 6.05 1.02 -12.26
CA ASN A 993 6.07 2.27 -13.03
C ASN A 993 6.45 2.01 -14.49
N TYR A 994 7.48 1.19 -14.71
CA TYR A 994 7.99 0.84 -16.03
C TYR A 994 8.11 -0.68 -16.19
N LEU A 995 7.91 -1.17 -17.41
CA LEU A 995 7.99 -2.57 -17.77
C LEU A 995 8.93 -2.79 -18.96
N VAL A 996 9.87 -3.71 -18.82
CA VAL A 996 10.65 -4.29 -19.92
C VAL A 996 10.04 -5.64 -20.30
N SER A 997 9.69 -5.83 -21.58
CA SER A 997 9.06 -7.07 -22.07
C SER A 997 9.26 -7.29 -23.58
N SER A 998 9.04 -8.51 -24.05
CA SER A 998 9.13 -8.91 -25.47
C SER A 998 7.76 -9.36 -26.00
N GLU A 999 7.31 -8.79 -27.11
CA GLU A 999 6.15 -9.27 -27.87
C GLU A 999 6.41 -10.64 -28.50
N ALA A 1000 7.62 -10.84 -29.04
CA ALA A 1000 8.05 -12.07 -29.67
C ALA A 1000 8.38 -13.20 -28.67
N ILE A 1001 8.48 -14.41 -29.21
CA ILE A 1001 9.19 -15.53 -28.58
C ILE A 1001 10.68 -15.16 -28.51
N GLY A 1002 11.11 -14.60 -27.39
CA GLY A 1002 12.52 -14.36 -27.11
C GLY A 1002 13.26 -15.69 -26.90
N TRP A 1003 14.38 -15.89 -27.60
CA TRP A 1003 15.25 -17.04 -27.31
C TRP A 1003 16.01 -16.77 -26.00
N SER A 1004 16.04 -17.78 -25.12
CA SER A 1004 16.73 -17.74 -23.83
C SER A 1004 18.25 -17.63 -24.03
N GLY A 1005 18.78 -16.41 -23.98
CA GLY A 1005 20.07 -16.11 -24.60
C GLY A 1005 20.89 -15.02 -23.92
N ASN A 1006 21.40 -15.31 -22.73
CA ASN A 1006 22.46 -14.56 -22.05
C ASN A 1006 22.20 -13.04 -21.95
N THR A 1007 21.18 -12.66 -21.17
CA THR A 1007 21.06 -11.27 -20.69
C THR A 1007 22.36 -10.91 -19.98
N ARG A 1008 23.09 -9.90 -20.48
CA ARG A 1008 24.44 -9.56 -20.00
C ARG A 1008 24.39 -8.74 -18.71
N TRP A 1009 23.99 -9.39 -17.63
CA TRP A 1009 23.99 -8.85 -16.27
C TRP A 1009 25.36 -8.26 -15.88
N ASP A 1010 26.45 -8.82 -16.41
CA ASP A 1010 27.79 -8.29 -16.20
C ASP A 1010 28.08 -6.96 -16.92
N ILE A 1011 27.44 -6.69 -18.05
CA ILE A 1011 27.49 -5.35 -18.67
C ILE A 1011 26.59 -4.40 -17.89
N LEU A 1012 25.33 -4.82 -17.64
CA LEU A 1012 24.32 -3.99 -16.96
C LEU A 1012 24.77 -3.54 -15.57
N PHE A 1013 25.31 -4.44 -14.75
CA PHE A 1013 25.74 -4.12 -13.39
C PHE A 1013 27.03 -3.29 -13.37
N ASN A 1014 28.01 -3.58 -14.24
CA ASN A 1014 29.21 -2.75 -14.35
C ASN A 1014 28.86 -1.31 -14.79
N GLN A 1015 27.86 -1.13 -15.67
CA GLN A 1015 27.36 0.21 -16.02
C GLN A 1015 26.59 0.86 -14.86
N LEU A 1016 25.65 0.13 -14.24
CA LEU A 1016 24.84 0.63 -13.12
C LEU A 1016 25.67 1.04 -11.90
N VAL A 1017 26.83 0.41 -11.66
CA VAL A 1017 27.75 0.81 -10.58
C VAL A 1017 28.50 2.11 -10.90
N THR A 1018 28.60 2.53 -12.17
CA THR A 1018 29.15 3.86 -12.53
C THR A 1018 28.16 5.01 -12.36
N ASP A 1019 26.85 4.75 -12.44
CA ASP A 1019 25.81 5.67 -11.98
C ASP A 1019 24.63 4.92 -11.33
N PRO A 1020 24.71 4.62 -10.02
CA PRO A 1020 23.59 4.04 -9.29
C PRO A 1020 22.39 4.98 -9.19
N THR A 1021 22.58 6.30 -9.39
CA THR A 1021 21.51 7.29 -9.24
C THR A 1021 20.53 7.31 -10.41
N ILE A 1022 20.87 6.66 -11.54
CA ILE A 1022 20.05 6.47 -12.74
C ILE A 1022 18.55 6.25 -12.45
N SER A 1023 17.70 6.91 -13.24
CA SER A 1023 16.24 6.81 -13.15
C SER A 1023 15.72 5.47 -13.69
N ALA A 1024 14.50 5.10 -13.31
CA ALA A 1024 13.95 3.77 -13.59
C ALA A 1024 13.58 3.58 -15.08
N ASP A 1025 13.12 4.64 -15.73
CA ASP A 1025 13.00 4.76 -17.19
C ASP A 1025 14.33 4.45 -17.89
N SER A 1026 15.40 5.15 -17.50
CA SER A 1026 16.71 5.05 -18.13
C SER A 1026 17.42 3.72 -17.83
N LEU A 1027 17.21 3.13 -16.65
CA LEU A 1027 17.64 1.76 -16.37
C LEU A 1027 16.83 0.73 -17.17
N GLY A 1028 15.54 0.96 -17.42
CA GLY A 1028 14.73 0.15 -18.32
C GLY A 1028 15.27 0.16 -19.75
N ILE A 1029 15.59 1.35 -20.28
CA ILE A 1029 16.24 1.54 -21.58
C ILE A 1029 17.60 0.82 -21.61
N LEU A 1030 18.44 1.00 -20.58
CA LEU A 1030 19.76 0.35 -20.49
C LEU A 1030 19.65 -1.19 -20.43
N THR A 1031 18.64 -1.71 -19.73
CA THR A 1031 18.34 -3.15 -19.66
C THR A 1031 17.95 -3.68 -21.05
N ALA A 1032 17.04 -3.00 -21.74
CA ALA A 1032 16.60 -3.39 -23.07
C ALA A 1032 17.71 -3.30 -24.13
N GLN A 1033 18.55 -2.26 -24.07
CA GLN A 1033 19.75 -2.13 -24.90
C GLN A 1033 20.77 -3.24 -24.61
N THR A 1034 21.04 -3.53 -23.33
CA THR A 1034 21.99 -4.59 -22.95
C THR A 1034 21.51 -5.98 -23.39
N TYR A 1035 20.20 -6.26 -23.28
CA TYR A 1035 19.59 -7.45 -23.87
C TYR A 1035 19.76 -7.47 -25.40
N PHE A 1036 19.45 -6.37 -26.08
CA PHE A 1036 19.41 -6.31 -27.53
C PHE A 1036 20.80 -6.39 -28.18
N ASP A 1037 21.80 -5.67 -27.69
CA ASP A 1037 23.14 -5.63 -28.28
C ASP A 1037 23.93 -6.93 -28.07
N SER A 1038 23.48 -7.79 -27.16
CA SER A 1038 24.15 -9.04 -26.79
C SER A 1038 23.84 -10.24 -27.69
N TYR A 1039 22.93 -10.09 -28.65
CA TYR A 1039 22.39 -11.23 -29.43
C TYR A 1039 22.33 -10.99 -30.95
N ILE A 1040 22.15 -12.06 -31.72
CA ILE A 1040 22.14 -12.03 -33.20
C ILE A 1040 20.78 -12.48 -33.77
N GLU A 1041 20.07 -13.38 -33.08
CA GLU A 1041 18.83 -14.03 -33.53
C GLU A 1041 17.56 -13.14 -33.47
N PRO A 1042 16.46 -13.56 -34.12
CA PRO A 1042 15.15 -12.90 -34.07
C PRO A 1042 14.67 -12.57 -32.64
N ARG A 1043 14.47 -11.28 -32.35
CA ARG A 1043 14.01 -10.75 -31.06
C ARG A 1043 13.28 -9.40 -31.20
N THR A 1044 12.50 -9.08 -30.18
CA THR A 1044 11.86 -7.78 -29.93
C THR A 1044 12.08 -7.39 -28.48
N ILE A 1045 12.20 -6.11 -28.16
CA ILE A 1045 12.21 -5.64 -26.77
C ILE A 1045 11.58 -4.26 -26.69
N ALA A 1046 10.72 -4.04 -25.68
CA ALA A 1046 10.04 -2.77 -25.45
C ALA A 1046 10.15 -2.34 -23.98
N VAL A 1047 10.29 -1.04 -23.76
CA VAL A 1047 10.29 -0.39 -22.43
C VAL A 1047 9.07 0.51 -22.35
N LYS A 1048 8.10 0.12 -21.52
CA LYS A 1048 6.75 0.67 -21.47
C LYS A 1048 6.54 1.50 -20.21
N ASN A 1049 5.91 2.66 -20.34
CA ASN A 1049 5.40 3.46 -19.22
C ASN A 1049 4.02 2.94 -18.81
N LEU A 1050 3.96 2.21 -17.70
CA LEU A 1050 2.74 1.54 -17.25
C LEU A 1050 1.62 2.52 -16.84
N SER A 1051 1.91 3.80 -16.63
CA SER A 1051 0.88 4.83 -16.39
C SER A 1051 -0.01 5.11 -17.61
N LYS A 1052 0.38 4.68 -18.83
CA LYS A 1052 -0.35 4.88 -20.08
C LYS A 1052 -1.30 3.75 -20.48
N ILE A 1053 -1.15 2.58 -19.87
CA ILE A 1053 -1.82 1.34 -20.29
C ILE A 1053 -3.35 1.43 -20.13
N GLU A 1054 -3.84 2.18 -19.14
CA GLU A 1054 -5.29 2.37 -18.99
C GLU A 1054 -5.90 3.22 -20.11
N ASP A 1055 -5.15 4.20 -20.63
CA ASP A 1055 -5.61 5.05 -21.73
C ASP A 1055 -5.54 4.31 -23.07
N ILE A 1056 -4.47 3.54 -23.30
CA ILE A 1056 -4.37 2.64 -24.47
C ILE A 1056 -5.55 1.65 -24.51
N VAL A 1057 -5.98 1.09 -23.37
CA VAL A 1057 -7.12 0.16 -23.34
C VAL A 1057 -8.49 0.88 -23.49
N LYS A 1058 -8.60 2.18 -23.16
CA LYS A 1058 -9.76 3.01 -23.56
C LYS A 1058 -9.77 3.25 -25.08
N ASP A 1059 -8.61 3.36 -25.71
CA ASP A 1059 -8.52 3.56 -27.15
C ASP A 1059 -8.69 2.25 -27.94
N ILE A 1060 -8.31 1.10 -27.38
CA ILE A 1060 -8.72 -0.22 -27.87
C ILE A 1060 -10.24 -0.39 -27.79
N TYR A 1061 -10.87 0.02 -26.68
CA TYR A 1061 -12.34 0.04 -26.56
C TYR A 1061 -12.96 0.85 -27.71
N ASN A 1062 -12.50 2.10 -27.91
CA ASN A 1062 -13.00 2.97 -28.98
C ASN A 1062 -12.80 2.37 -30.39
N PHE A 1063 -11.63 1.81 -30.66
CA PHE A 1063 -11.29 1.17 -31.93
C PHE A 1063 -12.18 -0.05 -32.19
N ALA A 1064 -12.32 -0.96 -31.23
CA ALA A 1064 -13.21 -2.11 -31.30
C ALA A 1064 -14.66 -1.66 -31.54
N HIS A 1065 -15.15 -0.71 -30.73
CA HIS A 1065 -16.52 -0.21 -30.79
C HIS A 1065 -16.90 0.37 -32.17
N TYR A 1066 -16.02 1.16 -32.78
CA TYR A 1066 -16.27 1.73 -34.12
C TYR A 1066 -15.97 0.75 -35.27
N LEU A 1067 -15.23 -0.33 -35.03
CA LEU A 1067 -14.95 -1.38 -36.01
C LEU A 1067 -16.06 -2.45 -36.07
N ARG A 1068 -16.69 -2.79 -34.93
CA ARG A 1068 -17.77 -3.80 -34.84
C ARG A 1068 -18.90 -3.63 -35.87
N PRO A 1069 -19.45 -2.44 -36.15
CA PRO A 1069 -20.46 -2.24 -37.19
C PRO A 1069 -20.04 -2.71 -38.61
N TYR A 1070 -18.73 -2.76 -38.88
CA TYR A 1070 -18.19 -3.22 -40.16
C TYR A 1070 -18.03 -4.74 -40.26
N VAL A 1071 -18.06 -5.49 -39.15
CA VAL A 1071 -17.84 -6.95 -39.13
C VAL A 1071 -18.74 -7.66 -40.15
N SER A 1072 -20.05 -7.42 -40.10
CA SER A 1072 -21.03 -8.09 -40.99
C SER A 1072 -20.85 -7.81 -42.48
N SER A 1073 -20.17 -6.72 -42.86
CA SER A 1073 -20.04 -6.26 -44.25
C SER A 1073 -18.60 -6.35 -44.78
N HIS A 1074 -17.60 -6.38 -43.91
CA HIS A 1074 -16.18 -6.32 -44.23
C HIS A 1074 -15.36 -7.45 -43.60
N LYS A 1075 -15.99 -8.49 -43.01
CA LYS A 1075 -15.34 -9.65 -42.37
C LYS A 1075 -14.11 -10.17 -43.11
N THR A 1076 -14.25 -10.44 -44.41
CA THR A 1076 -13.15 -10.93 -45.26
C THR A 1076 -11.99 -9.93 -45.36
N THR A 1077 -12.29 -8.63 -45.45
CA THR A 1077 -11.27 -7.57 -45.47
C THR A 1077 -10.55 -7.47 -44.13
N ILE A 1078 -11.29 -7.45 -43.02
CA ILE A 1078 -10.74 -7.38 -41.66
C ILE A 1078 -9.82 -8.58 -41.40
N MET A 1079 -10.28 -9.81 -41.68
CA MET A 1079 -9.47 -11.02 -41.51
C MET A 1079 -8.27 -11.09 -42.46
N ASN A 1080 -8.39 -10.58 -43.69
CA ASN A 1080 -7.25 -10.49 -44.61
C ASN A 1080 -6.20 -9.49 -44.12
N LEU A 1081 -6.60 -8.37 -43.49
CA LEU A 1081 -5.68 -7.39 -42.92
C LEU A 1081 -5.02 -7.91 -41.64
N ARG A 1082 -5.79 -8.57 -40.76
CA ARG A 1082 -5.29 -9.33 -39.60
C ARG A 1082 -4.26 -10.39 -39.99
N ASN A 1083 -4.43 -11.03 -41.14
CA ASN A 1083 -3.47 -12.01 -41.69
C ASN A 1083 -2.29 -11.37 -42.45
N GLN A 1084 -2.29 -10.05 -42.67
CA GLN A 1084 -1.14 -9.26 -43.15
C GLN A 1084 -0.37 -8.61 -41.99
N THR A 1085 -0.97 -8.51 -40.81
CA THR A 1085 -0.32 -7.98 -39.60
C THR A 1085 0.83 -8.88 -39.13
N GLN A 1086 1.91 -8.27 -38.65
CA GLN A 1086 3.01 -8.95 -37.97
C GLN A 1086 2.47 -9.80 -36.81
N SER A 1087 2.97 -11.03 -36.71
CA SER A 1087 2.56 -12.01 -35.71
C SER A 1087 3.76 -12.57 -34.97
N PHE A 1088 3.60 -12.76 -33.67
CA PHE A 1088 4.70 -13.04 -32.75
C PHE A 1088 4.81 -14.51 -32.32
N ALA A 1089 3.78 -15.32 -32.59
CA ALA A 1089 3.70 -16.74 -32.23
C ALA A 1089 4.07 -17.81 -33.30
N PRO A 1090 4.23 -17.55 -34.62
CA PRO A 1090 4.12 -18.60 -35.63
C PRO A 1090 5.33 -19.55 -35.73
N TYR A 1091 6.54 -19.06 -35.45
CA TYR A 1091 7.79 -19.73 -35.86
C TYR A 1091 8.09 -21.06 -35.14
N LEU A 1092 7.51 -21.31 -33.96
CA LEU A 1092 7.61 -22.60 -33.25
C LEU A 1092 6.35 -23.48 -33.42
N GLY A 1093 5.68 -23.33 -34.56
CA GLY A 1093 4.47 -24.10 -34.90
C GLY A 1093 3.27 -23.78 -34.02
N GLY A 1094 3.29 -22.66 -33.28
CA GLY A 1094 2.09 -22.12 -32.66
C GLY A 1094 1.08 -21.67 -33.72
N PRO A 1095 -0.22 -21.61 -33.41
CA PRO A 1095 -1.16 -20.79 -34.18
C PRO A 1095 -0.70 -19.32 -34.17
N ASN A 1096 -0.97 -18.60 -35.26
CA ASN A 1096 -0.71 -17.17 -35.36
C ASN A 1096 -1.81 -16.45 -34.58
N GLU A 1097 -1.59 -16.10 -33.31
CA GLU A 1097 -2.65 -15.51 -32.46
C GLU A 1097 -2.34 -14.12 -31.91
N TYR A 1098 -1.12 -13.87 -31.44
CA TYR A 1098 -0.70 -12.55 -30.98
C TYR A 1098 -0.19 -11.74 -32.18
N ILE A 1099 -0.90 -10.65 -32.50
CA ILE A 1099 -0.59 -9.75 -33.61
C ILE A 1099 -0.17 -8.37 -33.08
N ASP A 1100 0.59 -7.62 -33.87
CA ASP A 1100 0.91 -6.22 -33.58
C ASP A 1100 -0.36 -5.34 -33.60
N LEU A 1101 -0.67 -4.71 -32.46
CA LEU A 1101 -1.89 -3.91 -32.28
C LEU A 1101 -1.86 -2.63 -33.12
N TYR A 1102 -0.73 -1.93 -33.14
CA TYR A 1102 -0.56 -0.68 -33.87
C TYR A 1102 -0.69 -0.94 -35.37
N GLN A 1103 0.03 -1.94 -35.88
CA GLN A 1103 0.03 -2.27 -37.30
C GLN A 1103 -1.33 -2.80 -37.76
N PHE A 1104 -2.07 -3.55 -36.93
CA PHE A 1104 -3.45 -3.92 -37.25
C PHE A 1104 -4.35 -2.68 -37.38
N ALA A 1105 -4.27 -1.74 -36.44
CA ALA A 1105 -5.04 -0.51 -36.48
C ALA A 1105 -4.68 0.35 -37.72
N GLU A 1106 -3.38 0.53 -38.02
CA GLU A 1106 -2.91 1.23 -39.23
C GLU A 1106 -3.40 0.54 -40.51
N LEU A 1107 -3.33 -0.79 -40.60
CA LEU A 1107 -3.83 -1.55 -41.75
C LEU A 1107 -5.35 -1.37 -41.93
N ILE A 1108 -6.14 -1.27 -40.85
CA ILE A 1108 -7.54 -0.87 -40.95
C ILE A 1108 -7.68 0.58 -41.44
N ARG A 1109 -6.90 1.53 -40.92
CA ARG A 1109 -6.95 2.96 -41.32
C ARG A 1109 -6.58 3.20 -42.79
N ILE A 1110 -5.61 2.46 -43.34
CA ILE A 1110 -5.08 2.70 -44.70
C ILE A 1110 -5.70 1.75 -45.74
N ASN A 1111 -5.85 0.46 -45.44
CA ASN A 1111 -6.14 -0.57 -46.46
C ASN A 1111 -7.58 -1.11 -46.43
N SER A 1112 -8.41 -0.80 -45.44
CA SER A 1112 -9.77 -1.36 -45.33
C SER A 1112 -10.81 -0.76 -46.29
N GLY A 1113 -10.60 0.49 -46.72
CA GLY A 1113 -11.59 1.30 -47.44
C GLY A 1113 -12.69 1.91 -46.55
N MET A 1114 -12.63 1.74 -45.23
CA MET A 1114 -13.60 2.32 -44.28
C MET A 1114 -13.35 3.83 -44.10
N THR A 1115 -14.41 4.63 -44.18
CA THR A 1115 -14.33 6.10 -44.17
C THR A 1115 -15.02 6.78 -42.98
N ASN A 1116 -15.42 6.01 -41.96
CA ASN A 1116 -16.06 6.55 -40.75
C ASN A 1116 -15.03 7.33 -39.92
N ILE A 1117 -15.28 8.63 -39.76
CA ILE A 1117 -14.39 9.56 -39.07
C ILE A 1117 -14.14 9.19 -37.59
N ASN A 1118 -15.10 8.55 -36.91
CA ASN A 1118 -14.93 8.12 -35.52
C ASN A 1118 -13.96 6.93 -35.43
N LEU A 1119 -14.08 5.96 -36.35
CA LEU A 1119 -13.15 4.83 -36.45
C LEU A 1119 -11.73 5.34 -36.76
N LEU A 1120 -11.59 6.21 -37.77
CA LEU A 1120 -10.30 6.78 -38.15
C LEU A 1120 -9.68 7.60 -37.02
N ASN A 1121 -10.46 8.39 -36.29
CA ASN A 1121 -9.99 9.14 -35.13
C ASN A 1121 -9.57 8.22 -33.97
N SER A 1122 -10.33 7.14 -33.68
CA SER A 1122 -9.97 6.18 -32.64
C SER A 1122 -8.68 5.43 -32.94
N ILE A 1123 -8.41 5.12 -34.22
CA ILE A 1123 -7.14 4.54 -34.65
C ILE A 1123 -5.99 5.53 -34.46
N ILE A 1124 -6.12 6.77 -34.97
CA ILE A 1124 -5.08 7.81 -34.83
C ILE A 1124 -4.76 8.09 -33.35
N LYS A 1125 -5.77 8.04 -32.47
CA LYS A 1125 -5.62 8.22 -31.03
C LYS A 1125 -4.92 7.00 -30.37
N LEU A 1126 -5.29 5.78 -30.74
CA LEU A 1126 -4.62 4.55 -30.29
C LEU A 1126 -3.15 4.51 -30.72
N GLU A 1127 -2.86 4.86 -31.97
CA GLU A 1127 -1.50 5.00 -32.54
C GLU A 1127 -0.66 5.97 -31.69
N GLN A 1128 -1.19 7.17 -31.41
CA GLN A 1128 -0.51 8.21 -30.62
C GLN A 1128 -0.27 7.80 -29.16
N ASP A 1129 -1.22 7.14 -28.50
CA ASP A 1129 -1.03 6.78 -27.10
C ASP A 1129 -0.09 5.58 -26.92
N ILE A 1130 -0.09 4.64 -27.88
CA ILE A 1130 0.96 3.60 -28.01
C ILE A 1130 2.33 4.27 -28.14
N GLU A 1131 2.54 5.15 -29.13
CA GLU A 1131 3.80 5.88 -29.30
C GLU A 1131 4.22 6.62 -28.02
N SER A 1132 3.28 7.32 -27.36
CA SER A 1132 3.54 8.11 -26.15
C SER A 1132 3.92 7.28 -24.90
N SER A 1133 3.69 5.96 -24.96
CA SER A 1133 3.96 5.04 -23.85
C SER A 1133 5.31 4.33 -23.94
N LEU A 1134 5.91 4.30 -25.13
CA LEU A 1134 7.17 3.62 -25.39
C LEU A 1134 8.35 4.54 -25.10
N LEU A 1135 9.21 4.12 -24.17
CA LEU A 1135 10.48 4.78 -23.88
C LEU A 1135 11.61 4.26 -24.77
N TYR A 1136 11.47 3.01 -25.24
CA TYR A 1136 12.35 2.34 -26.18
C TYR A 1136 11.60 1.16 -26.80
N GLU A 1137 11.76 0.96 -28.10
CA GLU A 1137 11.42 -0.26 -28.85
C GLU A 1137 12.65 -0.62 -29.67
N ASN A 1138 12.92 -1.91 -29.84
CA ASN A 1138 13.88 -2.39 -30.83
C ASN A 1138 13.59 -3.83 -31.25
N ASN A 1139 13.71 -4.10 -32.55
CA ASN A 1139 13.50 -5.39 -33.16
C ASN A 1139 14.64 -5.72 -34.14
N SER A 1140 15.00 -6.99 -34.22
CA SER A 1140 15.93 -7.48 -35.23
C SER A 1140 15.19 -7.70 -36.55
N GLY A 1141 15.72 -7.15 -37.66
CA GLY A 1141 15.11 -7.18 -39.00
C GLY A 1141 14.99 -8.54 -39.71
N TYR A 1142 14.84 -9.63 -38.95
CA TYR A 1142 14.35 -10.93 -39.42
C TYR A 1142 12.83 -11.06 -39.35
N LEU A 1143 12.15 -10.20 -38.58
CA LEU A 1143 10.69 -10.06 -38.65
C LEU A 1143 10.32 -9.21 -39.89
N PRO A 1144 9.35 -9.64 -40.73
CA PRO A 1144 9.07 -9.00 -42.01
C PRO A 1144 8.15 -7.77 -41.94
N GLY A 1145 7.45 -7.55 -40.82
CA GLY A 1145 6.58 -6.39 -40.58
C GLY A 1145 7.19 -5.36 -39.62
N THR A 1146 6.39 -4.36 -39.23
CA THR A 1146 6.74 -3.46 -38.12
C THR A 1146 6.57 -4.18 -36.78
N VAL A 1147 7.21 -3.64 -35.76
CA VAL A 1147 7.08 -4.05 -34.36
C VAL A 1147 6.86 -2.77 -33.57
N ASN A 1148 5.79 -2.71 -32.78
CA ASN A 1148 5.31 -1.49 -32.16
C ASN A 1148 5.09 -1.64 -30.64
N GLY A 1149 5.75 -2.61 -30.00
CA GLY A 1149 5.84 -2.75 -28.55
C GLY A 1149 4.61 -3.38 -27.87
N TYR A 1150 3.47 -3.43 -28.55
CA TYR A 1150 2.22 -3.99 -28.04
C TYR A 1150 1.61 -5.00 -29.01
N SER A 1151 1.68 -6.25 -28.59
CA SER A 1151 0.90 -7.32 -29.19
C SER A 1151 -0.47 -7.45 -28.50
N ILE A 1152 -1.48 -7.88 -29.25
CA ILE A 1152 -2.83 -8.18 -28.73
C ILE A 1152 -3.28 -9.55 -29.22
N TRP A 1153 -4.14 -10.23 -28.45
CA TRP A 1153 -4.73 -11.49 -28.91
C TRP A 1153 -5.82 -11.27 -29.97
N PHE A 1154 -5.60 -11.83 -31.15
CA PHE A 1154 -6.60 -11.96 -32.21
C PHE A 1154 -6.41 -13.33 -32.90
N PRO A 1155 -7.05 -14.41 -32.41
CA PRO A 1155 -6.86 -15.76 -32.94
C PRO A 1155 -7.39 -15.91 -34.38
N GLU A 1156 -6.86 -16.90 -35.12
CA GLU A 1156 -7.14 -17.09 -36.55
C GLU A 1156 -8.58 -17.57 -36.85
N ASP A 1157 -9.17 -18.33 -35.92
CA ASP A 1157 -10.52 -18.90 -36.05
C ASP A 1157 -11.25 -19.04 -34.71
N ILE A 1158 -12.55 -19.36 -34.79
CA ILE A 1158 -13.44 -19.54 -33.64
C ILE A 1158 -13.06 -20.73 -32.75
N ASN A 1159 -12.37 -21.76 -33.28
CA ASN A 1159 -11.90 -22.89 -32.46
C ASN A 1159 -10.75 -22.45 -31.55
N THR A 1160 -9.84 -21.68 -32.13
CA THR A 1160 -8.64 -21.11 -31.50
C THR A 1160 -9.02 -20.06 -30.45
N TYR A 1161 -10.09 -19.31 -30.71
CA TYR A 1161 -10.77 -18.45 -29.72
C TYR A 1161 -11.38 -19.27 -28.58
N ASN A 1162 -12.25 -20.25 -28.87
CA ASN A 1162 -12.92 -21.07 -27.85
C ASN A 1162 -11.95 -21.82 -26.92
N LEU A 1163 -10.77 -22.21 -27.42
CA LEU A 1163 -9.70 -22.80 -26.61
C LEU A 1163 -9.00 -21.83 -25.65
N GLY A 1164 -9.10 -20.50 -25.90
CA GLY A 1164 -8.58 -19.45 -25.03
C GLY A 1164 -9.63 -18.77 -24.15
N LYS A 1165 -10.88 -18.68 -24.62
CA LYS A 1165 -11.94 -17.81 -24.07
C LYS A 1165 -12.04 -17.87 -22.55
N THR A 1166 -12.24 -19.06 -21.98
CA THR A 1166 -12.47 -19.23 -20.53
C THR A 1166 -11.32 -18.72 -19.65
N LYS A 1167 -10.09 -18.63 -20.20
CA LYS A 1167 -8.94 -18.04 -19.51
C LYS A 1167 -8.80 -16.55 -19.83
N TYR A 1168 -9.20 -16.11 -21.02
CA TYR A 1168 -9.27 -14.69 -21.38
C TYR A 1168 -10.26 -13.97 -20.46
N GLU A 1169 -11.46 -14.52 -20.27
CA GLU A 1169 -12.53 -14.04 -19.39
C GLU A 1169 -12.13 -13.86 -17.91
N GLN A 1170 -11.00 -14.45 -17.48
CA GLN A 1170 -10.46 -14.34 -16.12
C GLN A 1170 -9.50 -13.16 -15.93
N LEU A 1171 -9.12 -12.46 -17.02
CA LEU A 1171 -8.20 -11.33 -16.97
C LEU A 1171 -8.93 -10.03 -16.61
N LEU A 1172 -8.28 -9.16 -15.84
CA LEU A 1172 -8.78 -7.80 -15.57
C LEU A 1172 -9.08 -7.02 -16.85
N PHE A 1173 -8.36 -7.32 -17.94
CA PHE A 1173 -8.60 -6.76 -19.28
C PHE A 1173 -10.05 -6.97 -19.74
N THR A 1174 -10.58 -8.20 -19.65
CA THR A 1174 -11.96 -8.55 -20.07
C THR A 1174 -13.00 -8.37 -18.98
N ILE A 1175 -12.61 -8.46 -17.70
CA ILE A 1175 -13.53 -8.33 -16.56
C ILE A 1175 -14.06 -6.89 -16.46
N VAL A 1176 -13.24 -5.89 -16.79
CA VAL A 1176 -13.67 -4.48 -16.83
C VAL A 1176 -14.27 -4.12 -18.20
N PRO A 1177 -15.19 -3.13 -18.29
CA PRO A 1177 -15.87 -2.79 -19.54
C PRO A 1177 -14.97 -2.38 -20.71
N LEU A 1178 -13.72 -1.95 -20.45
CA LEU A 1178 -12.82 -1.41 -21.48
C LEU A 1178 -12.29 -2.50 -22.43
N GLY A 1179 -11.60 -3.53 -21.93
CA GLY A 1179 -11.12 -4.61 -22.80
C GLY A 1179 -12.22 -5.60 -23.23
N LYS A 1180 -13.36 -5.63 -22.53
CA LYS A 1180 -14.51 -6.48 -22.90
C LYS A 1180 -15.08 -6.20 -24.29
N GLU A 1181 -14.99 -4.95 -24.78
CA GLU A 1181 -15.43 -4.60 -26.14
C GLU A 1181 -14.56 -5.24 -27.23
N TRP A 1182 -13.26 -5.45 -26.96
CA TRP A 1182 -12.37 -6.21 -27.85
C TRP A 1182 -12.76 -7.70 -27.88
N GLU A 1183 -13.06 -8.30 -26.73
CA GLU A 1183 -13.57 -9.68 -26.68
C GLU A 1183 -14.86 -9.84 -27.49
N ILE A 1184 -15.82 -8.92 -27.34
CA ILE A 1184 -17.09 -8.96 -28.11
C ILE A 1184 -16.81 -8.81 -29.61
N PHE A 1185 -15.87 -7.94 -30.02
CA PHE A 1185 -15.40 -7.86 -31.40
C PHE A 1185 -14.81 -9.19 -31.90
N LEU A 1186 -14.00 -9.90 -31.10
CA LEU A 1186 -13.49 -11.23 -31.44
C LEU A 1186 -14.63 -12.25 -31.62
N GLU A 1187 -15.66 -12.23 -30.79
CA GLU A 1187 -16.81 -13.13 -30.94
C GLU A 1187 -17.56 -12.87 -32.25
N GLU A 1188 -17.81 -11.60 -32.57
CA GLU A 1188 -18.54 -11.19 -33.77
C GLU A 1188 -17.75 -11.47 -35.06
N ILE A 1189 -16.44 -11.20 -35.09
CA ILE A 1189 -15.62 -11.40 -36.31
C ILE A 1189 -15.32 -12.87 -36.59
N LEU A 1190 -15.20 -13.71 -35.56
CA LEU A 1190 -14.84 -15.13 -35.70
C LEU A 1190 -16.05 -16.06 -35.83
N THR A 1191 -17.21 -15.71 -35.26
CA THR A 1191 -18.46 -16.50 -35.44
C THR A 1191 -18.83 -16.58 -36.93
N PRO A 1192 -19.03 -17.78 -37.53
CA PRO A 1192 -19.14 -18.01 -38.97
C PRO A 1192 -20.06 -17.08 -39.78
#